data_AF-P12247-F1
#
_entry.id   AF-P12247-F1
#
_cell.length_a   1.000
_cell.length_b   1.000
_cell.length_c   1.000
_cell.angle_alpha   90.00
_cell.angle_beta   90.00
_cell.angle_gamma   90.00
#
_symmetry.space_group_name_H-M   'P 1'
#
loop_
_entity.id
_entity.type
_entity.pdbx_description
1 polymer ?
#
loop_
_entity_poly.entity_id
_entity_poly.type
_entity_poly.pdbx_seq_one_letter_code
_entity_poly.pdbx_strand_id
1 'polypeptide(L)'
;MNKTVAVRTLDPENLGQGGVQKEEIPSADISDQVPGTESETKILLQGTPVAQMTEDAIDGERLKHLIVTGSGCGEQNMIAMTHTVIAVHYLDHTEQWDKFSLEKRQEALELIKKGYTQQLAFKQPNSAYAAFLNRAPSTWLTAYVVKVFSLAVNLIAIDSQVLCGAVKWLIMEKQKPDGVFQEDAPVIHQEMIGGQRNSVEKERALTAFVLIALQEAREICEEQVNSLAASINKSRDFLAANYMNLQRPYSVAIAAYAWAQQDKLRGAFLNKFLSKAKEKNRWEEPGQRLYNVEASSYALLALLLLRDFDSVPPVVRWLNEQRYYGGGYGSTQATFMGFQALAQYQTDVPDHKDLNMVVSIQLPSRSSPVKHRIVWDSASLLRSEETKENQGFSLTAQGKGQGTLSVVTTYFAKVKGKVTCKKFDLRVNIKTAPETVKKPQDAKSTMILGHCTRYLGDEDATMSILDISMMTGFVPDTDDLNLLSTGVDRYISKYELNKAFSNKNTLIIYLDKISHSREECLAFKVHQYFNVGLIQPGAVKVYSYYNLEETCTQFYHPEKEDGMLSKLCHKEMCRCAEENCFMQQLDEKITLNDRLDKACEPGLDYVYKTKLVQVERADDFDEYLMVVENTIKSGSDEVQAGQPAPFISHIKCRDALKLKDGKHYLMWGLSSDPVGEKPNTSYIIGKDTWVEFWPEKEECQDEENQKHCEDLGAFAESMVVFGCPN
;
A
#
# COMPACT_ATOMS: atom_id res chain seq x y z
N MET A 1 1.75 2.84 8.01
CA MET A 1 1.25 4.19 7.70
C MET A 1 0.15 3.99 6.67
N ASN A 2 -1.04 4.49 6.98
CA ASN A 2 -2.21 4.42 6.10
C ASN A 2 -2.43 5.78 5.45
N LYS A 3 -3.14 5.78 4.31
CA LYS A 3 -3.55 6.99 3.60
C LYS A 3 -5.04 6.89 3.30
N THR A 4 -5.78 7.95 3.59
CA THR A 4 -7.14 8.15 3.09
C THR A 4 -7.11 9.19 1.97
N VAL A 5 -7.96 9.01 0.96
CA VAL A 5 -8.05 9.91 -0.19
C VAL A 5 -9.52 10.22 -0.43
N ALA A 6 -9.87 11.51 -0.44
CA ALA A 6 -11.17 12.00 -0.84
C ALA A 6 -11.00 12.96 -2.02
N VAL A 7 -11.66 12.66 -3.14
CA VAL A 7 -11.64 13.51 -4.34
C VAL A 7 -13.01 14.13 -4.54
N ARG A 8 -13.05 15.41 -4.91
CA ARG A 8 -14.27 16.16 -5.25
C ARG A 8 -14.06 16.95 -6.53
N THR A 9 -15.08 16.94 -7.39
CA THR A 9 -15.12 17.81 -8.56
C THR A 9 -15.67 19.17 -8.19
N LEU A 10 -14.95 20.23 -8.58
CA LEU A 10 -15.41 21.61 -8.49
C LEU A 10 -15.95 22.03 -9.85
N ASP A 11 -17.21 22.46 -9.89
CA ASP A 11 -17.91 22.96 -11.07
C ASP A 11 -18.98 23.97 -10.58
N PRO A 12 -18.59 25.22 -10.28
CA PRO A 12 -19.48 26.19 -9.66
C PRO A 12 -20.71 26.55 -10.50
N GLU A 13 -20.64 26.41 -11.82
CA GLU A 13 -21.75 26.71 -12.74
C GLU A 13 -22.83 25.62 -12.68
N ASN A 14 -22.43 24.34 -12.62
CA ASN A 14 -23.38 23.22 -12.68
C ASN A 14 -23.72 22.59 -11.32
N LEU A 15 -22.80 22.67 -10.35
CA LEU A 15 -22.96 22.11 -9.00
C LEU A 15 -23.22 23.18 -7.94
N GLY A 16 -22.92 24.44 -8.23
CA GLY A 16 -23.14 25.56 -7.34
C GLY A 16 -24.54 26.17 -7.44
N GLN A 17 -24.85 27.04 -6.48
CA GLN A 17 -26.02 27.91 -6.53
C GLN A 17 -25.55 29.33 -6.87
N GLY A 18 -26.03 29.87 -8.00
CA GLY A 18 -25.63 31.22 -8.46
C GLY A 18 -24.14 31.35 -8.80
N GLY A 19 -23.50 30.28 -9.33
CA GLY A 19 -22.08 30.28 -9.67
C GLY A 19 -21.13 30.11 -8.47
N VAL A 20 -21.68 29.71 -7.32
CA VAL A 20 -20.93 29.45 -6.09
C VAL A 20 -21.21 28.03 -5.61
N GLN A 21 -20.20 27.17 -5.63
CA GLN A 21 -20.25 25.85 -5.03
C GLN A 21 -19.62 25.88 -3.65
N LYS A 22 -20.34 25.37 -2.65
CA LYS A 22 -19.85 25.20 -1.29
C LYS A 22 -19.78 23.71 -0.98
N GLU A 23 -18.62 23.26 -0.54
CA GLU A 23 -18.35 21.89 -0.15
C GLU A 23 -17.93 21.85 1.32
N GLU A 24 -18.55 20.97 2.09
CA GLU A 24 -18.12 20.64 3.45
C GLU A 24 -17.37 19.32 3.40
N ILE A 25 -16.08 19.34 3.70
CA ILE A 25 -15.24 18.15 3.70
C ILE A 25 -15.14 17.63 5.13
N PRO A 26 -15.67 16.42 5.42
CA PRO A 26 -15.53 15.84 6.75
C PRO A 26 -14.08 15.49 7.04
N SER A 27 -13.72 15.44 8.33
CA SER A 27 -12.44 14.87 8.75
C SER A 27 -12.32 13.42 8.29
N ALA A 28 -11.10 12.98 8.03
CA ALA A 28 -10.85 11.59 7.66
C ALA A 28 -11.18 10.67 8.85
N ASP A 29 -11.80 9.52 8.58
CA ASP A 29 -11.91 8.45 9.57
C ASP A 29 -10.51 7.86 9.82
N ILE A 30 -9.92 8.26 10.94
CA ILE A 30 -8.64 7.76 11.44
C ILE A 30 -8.83 7.05 12.78
N SER A 31 -9.97 6.38 12.97
CA SER A 31 -10.30 5.65 14.20
C SER A 31 -9.26 4.60 14.60
N ASP A 32 -8.48 4.09 13.65
CA ASP A 32 -7.36 3.18 13.87
C ASP A 32 -6.02 3.90 14.13
N GLN A 33 -5.97 5.23 14.28
CA GLN A 33 -4.72 5.95 14.52
C GLN A 33 -4.00 5.50 15.81
N VAL A 34 -2.67 5.37 15.74
CA VAL A 34 -1.81 5.13 16.89
C VAL A 34 -1.82 6.37 17.79
N PRO A 35 -2.21 6.27 19.08
CA PRO A 35 -2.33 7.42 19.96
C PRO A 35 -1.00 8.16 20.09
N GLY A 36 -1.05 9.49 20.14
CA GLY A 36 0.15 10.34 20.26
C GLY A 36 0.97 10.52 18.97
N THR A 37 0.58 9.90 17.86
CA THR A 37 1.23 10.15 16.55
C THR A 37 0.56 11.30 15.80
N GLU A 38 1.35 12.12 15.09
CA GLU A 38 0.81 13.18 14.24
C GLU A 38 0.13 12.60 12.98
N SER A 39 -0.95 13.25 12.53
CA SER A 39 -1.55 13.04 11.21
C SER A 39 -1.20 14.21 10.31
N GLU A 40 -0.99 13.96 9.02
CA GLU A 40 -0.76 15.02 8.03
C GLU A 40 -1.83 14.97 6.95
N THR A 41 -2.57 16.07 6.77
CA THR A 41 -3.55 16.23 5.70
C THR A 41 -3.03 17.21 4.66
N LYS A 42 -2.95 16.76 3.41
CA LYS A 42 -2.63 17.57 2.23
C LYS A 42 -3.89 17.80 1.41
N ILE A 43 -4.17 19.06 1.10
CA ILE A 43 -5.27 19.49 0.25
C ILE A 43 -4.67 19.92 -1.07
N LEU A 44 -5.02 19.22 -2.13
CA LEU A 44 -4.47 19.35 -3.47
C LEU A 44 -5.53 19.90 -4.41
N LEU A 45 -5.16 20.89 -5.21
CA LEU A 45 -6.08 21.59 -6.11
C LEU A 45 -5.48 21.72 -7.51
N GLN A 46 -6.25 21.30 -8.51
CA GLN A 46 -5.88 21.37 -9.94
C GLN A 46 -7.08 21.80 -10.80
N GLY A 47 -6.79 22.42 -11.95
CA GLY A 47 -7.79 22.90 -12.91
C GLY A 47 -8.11 21.92 -14.04
N THR A 48 -7.46 20.76 -14.09
CA THR A 48 -7.73 19.74 -15.09
C THR A 48 -7.55 18.34 -14.50
N PRO A 49 -8.41 17.38 -14.87
CA PRO A 49 -8.34 16.04 -14.33
C PRO A 49 -7.13 15.23 -14.84
N VAL A 50 -6.53 15.62 -15.97
CA VAL A 50 -5.47 14.84 -16.63
C VAL A 50 -4.05 15.35 -16.36
N ALA A 51 -3.86 16.51 -15.72
CA ALA A 51 -2.53 17.11 -15.57
C ALA A 51 -1.52 16.22 -14.85
N GLN A 52 -1.89 15.68 -13.69
CA GLN A 52 -0.96 14.82 -12.93
C GLN A 52 -0.64 13.53 -13.69
N MET A 53 -1.63 12.88 -14.30
CA MET A 53 -1.39 11.68 -15.12
C MET A 53 -0.47 11.99 -16.30
N THR A 54 -0.65 13.16 -16.92
CA THR A 54 0.16 13.60 -18.06
C THR A 54 1.60 13.88 -17.63
N GLU A 55 1.80 14.62 -16.54
CA GLU A 55 3.13 14.93 -16.00
C GLU A 55 3.90 13.67 -15.59
N ASP A 56 3.24 12.75 -14.88
CA ASP A 56 3.86 11.51 -14.44
C ASP A 56 4.11 10.54 -15.62
N ALA A 57 3.33 10.61 -16.70
CA ALA A 57 3.47 9.73 -17.86
C ALA A 57 4.56 10.15 -18.85
N ILE A 58 4.91 11.44 -18.91
CA ILE A 58 5.97 11.97 -19.79
C ILE A 58 7.36 11.99 -19.12
N ASP A 59 7.41 11.83 -17.80
CA ASP A 59 8.64 11.79 -17.01
C ASP A 59 9.01 10.33 -16.70
N GLY A 60 10.10 9.84 -17.27
CA GLY A 60 10.53 8.44 -17.11
C GLY A 60 10.84 8.02 -15.67
N GLU A 61 11.19 8.96 -14.78
CA GLU A 61 11.40 8.68 -13.36
C GLU A 61 10.07 8.57 -12.62
N ARG A 62 9.11 9.44 -12.95
CA ARG A 62 7.77 9.47 -12.35
C ARG A 62 6.78 8.49 -12.95
N LEU A 63 7.06 7.95 -14.13
CA LEU A 63 6.23 6.91 -14.76
C LEU A 63 6.02 5.71 -13.82
N LYS A 64 7.03 5.43 -12.99
CA LYS A 64 6.98 4.42 -11.92
C LYS A 64 5.89 4.70 -10.87
N HIS A 65 5.51 5.96 -10.65
CA HIS A 65 4.42 6.32 -9.74
C HIS A 65 3.04 6.02 -10.30
N LEU A 66 2.87 6.05 -11.63
CA LEU A 66 1.61 5.64 -12.28
C LEU A 66 1.46 4.12 -12.23
N ILE A 67 2.52 3.40 -12.62
CA ILE A 67 2.58 1.94 -12.53
C ILE A 67 3.99 1.46 -12.18
N VAL A 68 4.09 0.57 -11.19
CA VAL A 68 5.32 -0.09 -10.76
C VAL A 68 5.41 -1.47 -11.38
N THR A 69 5.77 -1.59 -12.66
CA THR A 69 6.07 -2.90 -13.26
C THR A 69 7.55 -3.25 -13.13
N GLY A 70 7.83 -4.56 -13.06
CA GLY A 70 9.14 -5.05 -13.48
C GLY A 70 9.41 -4.68 -14.94
N SER A 71 10.68 -4.62 -15.34
CA SER A 71 11.06 -4.50 -16.75
C SER A 71 11.64 -5.84 -17.20
N GLY A 72 11.09 -6.48 -18.22
CA GLY A 72 11.72 -7.69 -18.76
C GLY A 72 10.91 -8.54 -19.72
N CYS A 73 9.59 -8.35 -19.82
CA CYS A 73 8.74 -9.08 -20.78
C CYS A 73 7.94 -8.13 -21.68
N GLY A 74 7.41 -8.66 -22.79
CA GLY A 74 6.63 -7.88 -23.76
C GLY A 74 5.31 -7.31 -23.20
N GLU A 75 4.80 -7.87 -22.11
CA GLU A 75 3.61 -7.35 -21.42
C GLU A 75 3.94 -6.09 -20.61
N GLN A 76 4.97 -6.16 -19.77
CA GLN A 76 5.45 -5.05 -18.94
C GLN A 76 5.91 -3.85 -19.76
N ASN A 77 6.57 -4.10 -20.89
CA ASN A 77 6.99 -3.06 -21.80
C ASN A 77 5.79 -2.29 -22.37
N MET A 78 4.73 -2.99 -22.78
CA MET A 78 3.50 -2.34 -23.24
C MET A 78 2.82 -1.53 -22.14
N ILE A 79 2.79 -2.02 -20.90
CA ILE A 79 2.23 -1.27 -19.76
C ILE A 79 2.91 0.11 -19.63
N ALA A 80 4.23 0.14 -19.65
CA ALA A 80 5.01 1.38 -19.50
C ALA A 80 4.85 2.31 -20.72
N MET A 81 5.03 1.78 -21.93
CA MET A 81 4.94 2.54 -23.18
C MET A 81 3.57 3.21 -23.36
N THR A 82 2.50 2.51 -23.00
CA THR A 82 1.13 2.95 -23.24
C THR A 82 0.79 4.30 -22.58
N HIS A 83 1.25 4.52 -21.34
CA HIS A 83 0.97 5.78 -20.63
C HIS A 83 1.64 6.97 -21.33
N THR A 84 2.89 6.76 -21.76
CA THR A 84 3.65 7.79 -22.48
C THR A 84 2.98 8.12 -23.81
N VAL A 85 2.50 7.10 -24.56
CA VAL A 85 1.80 7.29 -25.84
C VAL A 85 0.54 8.13 -25.68
N ILE A 86 -0.33 7.83 -24.69
CA ILE A 86 -1.54 8.65 -24.46
C ILE A 86 -1.15 10.07 -24.09
N ALA A 87 -0.21 10.24 -23.16
CA ALA A 87 0.15 11.57 -22.67
C ALA A 87 0.66 12.45 -23.81
N VAL A 88 1.55 11.91 -24.64
CA VAL A 88 2.06 12.61 -25.82
C VAL A 88 0.95 12.87 -26.83
N HIS A 89 0.11 11.87 -27.13
CA HIS A 89 -1.03 12.04 -28.03
C HIS A 89 -1.95 13.18 -27.56
N TYR A 90 -2.32 13.19 -26.28
CA TYR A 90 -3.14 14.24 -25.68
C TYR A 90 -2.48 15.62 -25.75
N LEU A 91 -1.20 15.72 -25.37
CA LEU A 91 -0.47 16.99 -25.39
C LEU A 91 -0.25 17.52 -26.81
N ASP A 92 -0.01 16.65 -27.79
CA ASP A 92 0.09 17.02 -29.20
C ASP A 92 -1.27 17.52 -29.74
N HIS A 93 -2.37 16.82 -29.45
CA HIS A 93 -3.71 17.20 -29.94
C HIS A 93 -4.26 18.47 -29.28
N THR A 94 -3.87 18.73 -28.03
CA THR A 94 -4.31 19.92 -27.28
C THR A 94 -3.32 21.08 -27.31
N GLU A 95 -2.17 20.92 -27.97
CA GLU A 95 -1.09 21.92 -28.07
C GLU A 95 -0.61 22.43 -26.69
N GLN A 96 -0.56 21.55 -25.69
CA GLN A 96 -0.27 21.92 -24.29
C GLN A 96 1.21 21.77 -23.89
N TRP A 97 2.11 21.54 -24.83
CA TRP A 97 3.54 21.40 -24.54
C TRP A 97 4.17 22.65 -23.94
N ASP A 98 3.64 23.84 -24.20
CA ASP A 98 4.12 25.10 -23.59
C ASP A 98 4.01 25.10 -22.05
N LYS A 99 3.10 24.29 -21.50
CA LYS A 99 2.95 24.11 -20.03
C LYS A 99 4.06 23.22 -19.45
N PHE A 100 4.81 22.54 -20.31
CA PHE A 100 5.95 21.69 -19.99
C PHE A 100 7.20 22.25 -20.68
N SER A 101 8.40 21.73 -20.40
CA SER A 101 9.56 22.10 -21.20
C SER A 101 9.49 21.42 -22.57
N LEU A 102 9.87 22.12 -23.65
CA LEU A 102 9.92 21.52 -25.00
C LEU A 102 10.84 20.29 -25.06
N GLU A 103 11.88 20.27 -24.22
CA GLU A 103 12.78 19.12 -24.05
C GLU A 103 12.02 17.85 -23.59
N LYS A 104 11.00 17.98 -22.73
CA LYS A 104 10.18 16.85 -22.28
C LYS A 104 9.42 16.19 -23.42
N ARG A 105 9.03 16.94 -24.46
CA ARG A 105 8.39 16.32 -25.64
C ARG A 105 9.34 15.35 -26.31
N GLN A 106 10.59 15.76 -26.53
CA GLN A 106 11.58 14.92 -27.17
C GLN A 106 11.92 13.71 -26.30
N GLU A 107 12.09 13.89 -24.98
CA GLU A 107 12.31 12.81 -24.04
C GLU A 107 11.18 11.77 -24.06
N ALA A 108 9.93 12.23 -24.03
CA ALA A 108 8.76 11.36 -24.11
C ALA A 108 8.70 10.58 -25.44
N LEU A 109 9.03 11.23 -26.56
CA LEU A 109 9.13 10.55 -27.86
C LEU A 109 10.25 9.49 -27.87
N GLU A 110 11.41 9.76 -27.25
CA GLU A 110 12.48 8.77 -27.13
C GLU A 110 12.08 7.59 -26.23
N LEU A 111 11.30 7.83 -25.16
CA LEU A 111 10.71 6.76 -24.36
C LEU A 111 9.77 5.87 -25.19
N ILE A 112 8.92 6.46 -26.04
CA ILE A 112 8.03 5.71 -26.93
C ILE A 112 8.85 4.91 -27.97
N LYS A 113 9.87 5.50 -28.59
CA LYS A 113 10.75 4.79 -29.55
C LYS A 113 11.48 3.62 -28.90
N LYS A 114 11.97 3.83 -27.67
CA LYS A 114 12.60 2.77 -26.88
C LYS A 114 11.61 1.65 -26.58
N GLY A 115 10.40 1.98 -26.12
CA GLY A 115 9.33 1.03 -25.87
C GLY A 115 8.95 0.24 -27.13
N TYR A 116 8.80 0.91 -28.28
CA TYR A 116 8.55 0.26 -29.56
C TYR A 116 9.65 -0.75 -29.91
N THR A 117 10.92 -0.31 -29.87
CA THR A 117 12.08 -1.16 -30.18
C THR A 117 12.17 -2.37 -29.25
N GLN A 118 11.93 -2.16 -27.95
CA GLN A 118 11.90 -3.23 -26.96
C GLN A 118 10.74 -4.20 -27.21
N GLN A 119 9.58 -3.72 -27.67
CA GLN A 119 8.44 -4.58 -27.98
C GLN A 119 8.72 -5.50 -29.17
N LEU A 120 9.44 -5.01 -30.18
CA LEU A 120 9.82 -5.81 -31.35
C LEU A 120 10.63 -7.06 -30.97
N ALA A 121 11.39 -7.03 -29.88
CA ALA A 121 12.13 -8.19 -29.38
C ALA A 121 11.23 -9.34 -28.92
N PHE A 122 9.94 -9.08 -28.66
CA PHE A 122 8.93 -10.06 -28.29
C PHE A 122 8.00 -10.44 -29.45
N LYS A 123 8.26 -9.93 -30.66
CA LYS A 123 7.53 -10.28 -31.88
C LYS A 123 7.99 -11.65 -32.38
N GLN A 124 7.05 -12.57 -32.55
CA GLN A 124 7.31 -13.90 -33.09
C GLN A 124 7.38 -13.90 -34.63
N PRO A 125 7.90 -14.97 -35.26
CA PRO A 125 7.98 -15.08 -36.73
C PRO A 125 6.62 -14.95 -37.44
N ASN A 126 5.52 -15.32 -36.78
CA ASN A 126 4.15 -15.16 -37.27
C ASN A 126 3.58 -13.73 -37.07
N SER A 127 4.41 -12.77 -36.63
CA SER A 127 4.05 -11.37 -36.31
C SER A 127 3.15 -11.15 -35.09
N ALA A 128 2.91 -12.20 -34.30
CA ALA A 128 2.17 -12.11 -33.05
C ALA A 128 3.09 -11.80 -31.85
N TYR A 129 2.49 -11.42 -30.72
CA TYR A 129 3.21 -11.05 -29.51
C TYR A 129 2.87 -11.96 -28.33
N ALA A 130 3.88 -12.20 -27.49
CA ALA A 130 3.79 -12.92 -26.24
C ALA A 130 4.59 -12.20 -25.14
N ALA A 131 4.41 -12.57 -23.87
CA ALA A 131 5.32 -12.13 -22.81
C ALA A 131 6.79 -12.48 -23.13
N PHE A 132 7.02 -13.69 -23.67
CA PHE A 132 8.34 -14.23 -23.99
C PHE A 132 8.29 -15.01 -25.30
N LEU A 133 9.39 -15.04 -26.06
CA LEU A 133 9.44 -15.67 -27.39
C LEU A 133 9.14 -17.18 -27.39
N ASN A 134 9.42 -17.88 -26.28
CA ASN A 134 9.17 -19.31 -26.11
C ASN A 134 7.73 -19.66 -25.68
N ARG A 135 6.88 -18.66 -25.41
CA ARG A 135 5.48 -18.83 -25.05
C ARG A 135 4.60 -18.73 -26.30
N ALA A 136 3.48 -19.43 -26.32
CA ALA A 136 2.47 -19.19 -27.36
C ALA A 136 1.98 -17.73 -27.33
N PRO A 137 1.70 -17.14 -28.50
CA PRO A 137 1.28 -15.75 -28.61
C PRO A 137 -0.14 -15.53 -28.07
N SER A 138 -0.33 -14.41 -27.37
CA SER A 138 -1.62 -14.01 -26.82
C SER A 138 -2.41 -13.21 -27.85
N THR A 139 -3.68 -13.60 -28.05
CA THR A 139 -4.62 -12.83 -28.87
C THR A 139 -4.84 -11.44 -28.29
N TRP A 140 -5.08 -11.36 -26.98
CA TRP A 140 -5.30 -10.10 -26.29
C TRP A 140 -4.08 -9.18 -26.36
N LEU A 141 -2.88 -9.69 -26.07
CA LEU A 141 -1.66 -8.88 -26.12
C LEU A 141 -1.38 -8.38 -27.53
N THR A 142 -1.56 -9.24 -28.54
CA THR A 142 -1.34 -8.85 -29.94
C THR A 142 -2.33 -7.74 -30.36
N ALA A 143 -3.60 -7.85 -29.98
CA ALA A 143 -4.57 -6.78 -30.21
C ALA A 143 -4.26 -5.50 -29.43
N TYR A 144 -3.74 -5.61 -28.21
CA TYR A 144 -3.32 -4.46 -27.42
C TYR A 144 -2.11 -3.74 -28.04
N VAL A 145 -1.13 -4.49 -28.54
CA VAL A 145 0.00 -3.93 -29.30
C VAL A 145 -0.49 -3.22 -30.54
N VAL A 146 -1.40 -3.83 -31.31
CA VAL A 146 -2.03 -3.18 -32.48
C VAL A 146 -2.68 -1.87 -32.08
N LYS A 147 -3.51 -1.88 -31.02
CA LYS A 147 -4.20 -0.68 -30.52
C LYS A 147 -3.24 0.46 -30.17
N VAL A 148 -2.21 0.18 -29.37
CA VAL A 148 -1.25 1.19 -28.91
C VAL A 148 -0.35 1.67 -30.05
N PHE A 149 0.08 0.77 -30.94
CA PHE A 149 0.89 1.15 -32.10
C PHE A 149 0.10 1.98 -33.10
N SER A 150 -1.17 1.68 -33.34
CA SER A 150 -2.05 2.53 -34.15
C SER A 150 -2.13 3.95 -33.62
N LEU A 151 -2.24 4.11 -32.29
CA LEU A 151 -2.24 5.43 -31.64
C LEU A 151 -0.88 6.16 -31.76
N ALA A 152 0.22 5.41 -31.75
CA ALA A 152 1.57 5.94 -31.79
C ALA A 152 2.11 6.24 -33.21
N VAL A 153 1.42 5.83 -34.28
CA VAL A 153 1.84 6.06 -35.69
C VAL A 153 2.02 7.55 -36.01
N ASN A 154 1.21 8.41 -35.39
CA ASN A 154 1.31 9.87 -35.58
C ASN A 154 2.39 10.52 -34.70
N LEU A 155 3.01 9.76 -33.78
CA LEU A 155 4.00 10.26 -32.82
C LEU A 155 5.43 9.85 -33.22
N ILE A 156 5.60 8.62 -33.68
CA ILE A 156 6.88 8.02 -34.05
C ILE A 156 6.75 7.20 -35.33
N ALA A 157 7.87 6.95 -36.01
CA ALA A 157 7.89 6.07 -37.17
C ALA A 157 7.64 4.61 -36.72
N ILE A 158 6.52 4.03 -37.15
CA ILE A 158 6.15 2.63 -36.91
C ILE A 158 6.13 1.90 -38.25
N ASP A 159 6.83 0.76 -38.33
CA ASP A 159 6.82 -0.09 -39.51
C ASP A 159 5.41 -0.67 -39.73
N SER A 160 4.81 -0.35 -40.87
CA SER A 160 3.48 -0.83 -41.24
C SER A 160 3.43 -2.34 -41.42
N GLN A 161 4.53 -2.99 -41.81
CA GLN A 161 4.60 -4.47 -41.89
C GLN A 161 4.50 -5.10 -40.51
N VAL A 162 5.03 -4.45 -39.48
CA VAL A 162 4.92 -4.92 -38.10
C VAL A 162 3.49 -4.82 -37.60
N LEU A 163 2.86 -3.65 -37.80
CA LEU A 163 1.49 -3.41 -37.35
C LEU A 163 0.49 -4.28 -38.10
N CYS A 164 0.55 -4.26 -39.44
CA CYS A 164 -0.40 -4.99 -40.28
C CYS A 164 -0.14 -6.49 -40.29
N GLY A 165 1.09 -6.94 -40.02
CA GLY A 165 1.41 -8.34 -39.76
C GLY A 165 0.68 -8.90 -38.53
N ALA A 166 0.65 -8.14 -37.44
CA ALA A 166 -0.11 -8.50 -36.23
C ALA A 166 -1.62 -8.52 -36.48
N VAL A 167 -2.15 -7.53 -37.22
CA VAL A 167 -3.55 -7.50 -37.68
C VAL A 167 -3.90 -8.74 -38.50
N LYS A 168 -3.06 -9.08 -39.47
CA LYS A 168 -3.24 -10.27 -40.33
C LYS A 168 -3.25 -11.55 -39.49
N TRP A 169 -2.35 -11.68 -38.53
CA TRP A 169 -2.30 -12.84 -37.63
C TRP A 169 -3.58 -13.00 -36.80
N LEU A 170 -4.08 -11.91 -36.19
CA LEU A 170 -5.33 -11.94 -35.42
C LEU A 170 -6.49 -12.48 -36.27
N ILE A 171 -6.62 -11.99 -37.50
CA ILE A 171 -7.71 -12.37 -38.41
C ILE A 171 -7.57 -13.83 -38.85
N MET A 172 -6.37 -14.23 -39.28
CA MET A 172 -6.18 -15.54 -39.92
C MET A 172 -6.11 -16.69 -38.92
N GLU A 173 -5.55 -16.46 -37.73
CA GLU A 173 -5.26 -17.53 -36.76
C GLU A 173 -6.22 -17.55 -35.58
N LYS A 174 -6.89 -16.43 -35.25
CA LYS A 174 -7.67 -16.28 -34.02
C LYS A 174 -9.14 -15.91 -34.20
N GLN A 175 -9.56 -15.48 -35.39
CA GLN A 175 -10.97 -15.28 -35.69
C GLN A 175 -11.63 -16.59 -36.13
N LYS A 176 -12.66 -17.04 -35.41
CA LYS A 176 -13.48 -18.18 -35.84
C LYS A 176 -14.43 -17.79 -36.98
N PRO A 177 -15.01 -18.76 -37.72
CA PRO A 177 -15.88 -18.48 -38.86
C PRO A 177 -17.12 -17.61 -38.55
N ASP A 178 -17.63 -17.72 -37.32
CA ASP A 178 -18.75 -16.93 -36.79
C ASP A 178 -18.36 -15.52 -36.34
N GLY A 179 -17.07 -15.16 -36.38
CA GLY A 179 -16.57 -13.81 -36.09
C GLY A 179 -16.03 -13.62 -34.67
N VAL A 180 -16.17 -14.60 -33.78
CA VAL A 180 -15.62 -14.53 -32.42
C VAL A 180 -14.09 -14.69 -32.45
N PHE A 181 -13.40 -13.94 -31.60
CA PHE A 181 -11.97 -14.12 -31.37
C PHE A 181 -11.74 -15.02 -30.16
N GLN A 182 -10.80 -15.97 -30.29
CA GLN A 182 -10.42 -16.87 -29.20
C GLN A 182 -9.07 -16.50 -28.59
N GLU A 183 -8.88 -16.77 -27.31
CA GLU A 183 -7.60 -16.64 -26.60
C GLU A 183 -7.10 -18.03 -26.20
N ASP A 184 -5.96 -18.43 -26.76
CA ASP A 184 -5.35 -19.74 -26.53
C ASP A 184 -4.20 -19.66 -25.52
N ALA A 185 -3.58 -18.49 -25.37
CA ALA A 185 -2.42 -18.28 -24.53
C ALA A 185 -2.54 -16.92 -23.83
N PRO A 186 -3.40 -16.78 -22.80
CA PRO A 186 -3.63 -15.50 -22.15
C PRO A 186 -2.33 -14.92 -21.58
N VAL A 187 -2.33 -13.61 -21.42
CA VAL A 187 -1.23 -12.86 -20.79
C VAL A 187 -0.90 -13.40 -19.40
N ILE A 188 0.37 -13.28 -19.01
CA ILE A 188 0.85 -13.62 -17.67
C ILE A 188 0.35 -12.56 -16.68
N HIS A 189 0.46 -11.30 -17.06
CA HIS A 189 -0.08 -10.13 -16.38
C HIS A 189 -1.60 -10.01 -16.65
N GLN A 190 -2.42 -10.86 -16.02
CA GLN A 190 -3.88 -10.87 -16.23
C GLN A 190 -4.56 -9.55 -15.86
N GLU A 191 -3.95 -8.72 -15.02
CA GLU A 191 -4.34 -7.32 -14.80
C GLU A 191 -4.49 -6.47 -16.06
N MET A 192 -3.74 -6.81 -17.12
CA MET A 192 -3.71 -6.06 -18.35
C MET A 192 -5.01 -6.24 -19.10
N ILE A 193 -5.78 -7.30 -18.84
CA ILE A 193 -7.05 -7.55 -19.52
C ILE A 193 -8.23 -6.87 -18.84
N GLY A 194 -8.03 -6.27 -17.66
CA GLY A 194 -9.05 -5.50 -16.95
C GLY A 194 -10.33 -6.31 -16.71
N GLY A 195 -11.50 -5.68 -16.93
CA GLY A 195 -12.80 -6.31 -16.72
C GLY A 195 -13.13 -7.49 -17.64
N GLN A 196 -12.30 -7.78 -18.64
CA GLN A 196 -12.38 -9.01 -19.45
C GLN A 196 -11.97 -10.26 -18.67
N ARG A 197 -11.35 -10.10 -17.49
CA ARG A 197 -10.88 -11.20 -16.66
C ARG A 197 -12.01 -12.09 -16.17
N ASN A 198 -13.18 -11.53 -15.90
CA ASN A 198 -14.33 -12.30 -15.45
C ASN A 198 -14.73 -13.32 -16.53
N SER A 199 -14.87 -14.58 -16.12
CA SER A 199 -15.20 -15.71 -17.00
C SER A 199 -16.56 -15.55 -17.69
N VAL A 200 -17.48 -14.82 -17.08
CA VAL A 200 -18.79 -14.49 -17.66
C VAL A 200 -18.61 -13.52 -18.83
N GLU A 201 -19.08 -13.95 -20.00
CA GLU A 201 -19.03 -13.20 -21.27
C GLU A 201 -17.61 -12.92 -21.83
N LYS A 202 -16.58 -13.62 -21.32
CA LYS A 202 -15.16 -13.44 -21.70
C LYS A 202 -14.90 -13.33 -23.19
N GLU A 203 -15.39 -14.28 -23.99
CA GLU A 203 -15.20 -14.27 -25.46
C GLU A 203 -15.81 -13.04 -26.14
N ARG A 204 -16.90 -12.50 -25.59
CA ARG A 204 -17.63 -11.36 -26.15
C ARG A 204 -16.88 -10.07 -25.85
N ALA A 205 -16.40 -9.93 -24.61
CA ALA A 205 -15.54 -8.80 -24.22
C ALA A 205 -14.21 -8.80 -24.99
N LEU A 206 -13.56 -9.96 -25.15
CA LEU A 206 -12.35 -10.10 -25.96
C LEU A 206 -12.62 -9.72 -27.42
N THR A 207 -13.70 -10.25 -28.01
CA THR A 207 -14.05 -9.94 -29.40
C THR A 207 -14.32 -8.46 -29.60
N ALA A 208 -14.98 -7.78 -28.65
CA ALA A 208 -15.18 -6.33 -28.69
C ALA A 208 -13.85 -5.56 -28.61
N PHE A 209 -12.93 -5.98 -27.74
CA PHE A 209 -11.60 -5.39 -27.62
C PHE A 209 -10.76 -5.55 -28.90
N VAL A 210 -10.73 -6.75 -29.47
CA VAL A 210 -10.02 -7.01 -30.73
C VAL A 210 -10.64 -6.19 -31.87
N LEU A 211 -11.98 -6.11 -31.93
CA LEU A 211 -12.68 -5.28 -32.91
C LEU A 211 -12.25 -3.81 -32.81
N ILE A 212 -12.20 -3.24 -31.60
CA ILE A 212 -11.70 -1.86 -31.37
C ILE A 212 -10.27 -1.70 -31.92
N ALA A 213 -9.37 -2.62 -31.61
CA ALA A 213 -7.99 -2.57 -32.10
C ALA A 213 -7.91 -2.64 -33.63
N LEU A 214 -8.71 -3.50 -34.26
CA LEU A 214 -8.77 -3.64 -35.72
C LEU A 214 -9.35 -2.38 -36.39
N GLN A 215 -10.31 -1.72 -35.74
CA GLN A 215 -10.88 -0.46 -36.22
C GLN A 215 -9.88 0.68 -36.15
N GLU A 216 -9.15 0.80 -35.04
CA GLU A 216 -8.11 1.82 -34.86
C GLU A 216 -6.93 1.62 -35.81
N ALA A 217 -6.64 0.37 -36.21
CA ALA A 217 -5.61 0.05 -37.21
C ALA A 217 -6.10 0.15 -38.67
N ARG A 218 -7.40 0.40 -38.90
CA ARG A 218 -8.01 0.29 -40.23
C ARG A 218 -7.36 1.22 -41.24
N GLU A 219 -7.21 2.49 -40.90
CA GLU A 219 -6.66 3.51 -41.81
C GLU A 219 -5.26 3.16 -42.31
N ILE A 220 -4.46 2.46 -41.50
CA ILE A 220 -3.07 2.11 -41.81
C ILE A 220 -2.98 0.77 -42.55
N CYS A 221 -3.87 -0.18 -42.24
CA CYS A 221 -3.75 -1.57 -42.69
C CYS A 221 -4.77 -2.02 -43.75
N GLU A 222 -5.74 -1.19 -44.12
CA GLU A 222 -6.79 -1.53 -45.10
C GLU A 222 -6.20 -1.94 -46.46
N GLU A 223 -5.12 -1.28 -46.90
CA GLU A 223 -4.46 -1.59 -48.19
C GLU A 223 -3.62 -2.88 -48.15
N GLN A 224 -3.08 -3.24 -46.98
CA GLN A 224 -2.18 -4.39 -46.83
C GLN A 224 -2.90 -5.68 -46.44
N VAL A 225 -4.06 -5.56 -45.77
CA VAL A 225 -4.81 -6.68 -45.23
C VAL A 225 -6.22 -6.69 -45.84
N ASN A 226 -6.33 -7.27 -47.04
CA ASN A 226 -7.60 -7.35 -47.78
C ASN A 226 -8.75 -8.01 -47.00
N SER A 227 -8.45 -8.89 -46.04
CA SER A 227 -9.44 -9.55 -45.18
C SER A 227 -9.93 -8.68 -44.01
N LEU A 228 -9.34 -7.51 -43.77
CA LEU A 228 -9.62 -6.66 -42.62
C LEU A 228 -11.08 -6.20 -42.56
N ALA A 229 -11.59 -5.61 -43.65
CA ALA A 229 -12.97 -5.15 -43.69
C ALA A 229 -13.97 -6.29 -43.50
N ALA A 230 -13.70 -7.46 -44.09
CA ALA A 230 -14.53 -8.66 -43.92
C ALA A 230 -14.49 -9.18 -42.47
N SER A 231 -13.31 -9.19 -41.84
CA SER A 231 -13.13 -9.56 -40.44
C SER A 231 -13.91 -8.64 -39.50
N ILE A 232 -13.77 -7.32 -39.67
CA ILE A 232 -14.49 -6.31 -38.88
C ILE A 232 -16.00 -6.53 -38.97
N ASN A 233 -16.52 -6.81 -40.17
CA ASN A 233 -17.93 -7.11 -40.38
C ASN A 233 -18.37 -8.38 -39.62
N LYS A 234 -17.60 -9.48 -39.70
CA LYS A 234 -17.93 -10.74 -39.00
C LYS A 234 -17.97 -10.56 -37.49
N SER A 235 -16.93 -9.95 -36.90
CA SER A 235 -16.90 -9.72 -35.44
C SER A 235 -18.00 -8.77 -34.99
N ARG A 236 -18.33 -7.76 -35.78
CA ARG A 236 -19.48 -6.89 -35.53
C ARG A 236 -20.78 -7.69 -35.52
N ASP A 237 -21.02 -8.50 -36.54
CA ASP A 237 -22.27 -9.25 -36.69
C ASP A 237 -22.43 -10.29 -35.55
N PHE A 238 -21.33 -10.93 -35.15
CA PHE A 238 -21.29 -11.79 -33.95
C PHE A 238 -21.71 -11.04 -32.70
N LEU A 239 -21.07 -9.89 -32.43
CA LEU A 239 -21.37 -9.14 -31.22
C LEU A 239 -22.81 -8.60 -31.28
N ALA A 240 -23.34 -8.22 -32.45
CA ALA A 240 -24.72 -7.77 -32.62
C ALA A 240 -25.77 -8.84 -32.34
N ALA A 241 -25.52 -10.07 -32.77
CA ALA A 241 -26.38 -11.20 -32.45
C ALA A 241 -26.45 -11.47 -30.93
N ASN A 242 -25.40 -11.13 -30.19
CA ASN A 242 -25.27 -11.45 -28.76
C ASN A 242 -25.50 -10.24 -27.82
N TYR A 243 -25.48 -9.01 -28.32
CA TYR A 243 -25.43 -7.79 -27.50
C TYR A 243 -26.61 -7.66 -26.53
N MET A 244 -27.83 -7.98 -26.98
CA MET A 244 -29.02 -7.86 -26.14
C MET A 244 -28.99 -8.81 -24.92
N ASN A 245 -28.31 -9.94 -25.06
CA ASN A 245 -28.17 -10.96 -24.03
C ASN A 245 -27.07 -10.64 -23.00
N LEU A 246 -26.20 -9.67 -23.28
CA LEU A 246 -25.17 -9.23 -22.35
C LEU A 246 -25.80 -8.70 -21.06
N GLN A 247 -25.34 -9.22 -19.94
CA GLN A 247 -25.78 -8.87 -18.60
C GLN A 247 -24.84 -7.89 -17.93
N ARG A 248 -23.53 -8.06 -18.14
CA ARG A 248 -22.51 -7.25 -17.47
C ARG A 248 -22.47 -5.82 -18.03
N PRO A 249 -22.57 -4.79 -17.18
CA PRO A 249 -22.33 -3.40 -17.58
C PRO A 249 -20.99 -3.21 -18.32
N TYR A 250 -19.93 -3.89 -17.87
CA TYR A 250 -18.61 -3.88 -18.53
C TYR A 250 -18.69 -4.36 -19.99
N SER A 251 -19.22 -5.56 -20.23
CA SER A 251 -19.33 -6.13 -21.58
C SER A 251 -20.20 -5.26 -22.49
N VAL A 252 -21.27 -4.67 -21.94
CA VAL A 252 -22.13 -3.73 -22.67
C VAL A 252 -21.37 -2.47 -23.05
N ALA A 253 -20.59 -1.89 -22.14
CA ALA A 253 -19.85 -0.64 -22.39
C ALA A 253 -18.75 -0.80 -23.46
N ILE A 254 -17.93 -1.85 -23.37
CA ILE A 254 -16.86 -2.10 -24.36
C ILE A 254 -17.44 -2.42 -25.74
N ALA A 255 -18.50 -3.22 -25.80
CA ALA A 255 -19.20 -3.50 -27.05
C ALA A 255 -19.87 -2.23 -27.60
N ALA A 256 -20.51 -1.42 -26.77
CA ALA A 256 -21.10 -0.15 -27.19
C ALA A 256 -20.05 0.77 -27.83
N TYR A 257 -18.87 0.89 -27.23
CA TYR A 257 -17.77 1.68 -27.79
C TYR A 257 -17.32 1.17 -29.18
N ALA A 258 -17.13 -0.15 -29.34
CA ALA A 258 -16.80 -0.75 -30.63
C ALA A 258 -17.84 -0.42 -31.73
N TRP A 259 -19.12 -0.32 -31.37
CA TRP A 259 -20.19 0.09 -32.28
C TRP A 259 -20.26 1.58 -32.54
N ALA A 260 -19.99 2.40 -31.51
CA ALA A 260 -19.97 3.85 -31.65
C ALA A 260 -18.91 4.27 -32.68
N GLN A 261 -17.76 3.56 -32.73
CA GLN A 261 -16.73 3.76 -33.75
C GLN A 261 -17.21 3.50 -35.20
N GLN A 262 -18.34 2.82 -35.41
CA GLN A 262 -18.94 2.60 -36.74
C GLN A 262 -20.24 3.39 -36.96
N ASP A 263 -20.60 4.29 -36.04
CA ASP A 263 -21.88 5.01 -36.07
C ASP A 263 -23.10 4.05 -36.10
N LYS A 264 -22.98 2.90 -35.42
CA LYS A 264 -24.02 1.84 -35.36
C LYS A 264 -24.71 1.73 -33.99
N LEU A 265 -24.24 2.43 -32.97
CA LEU A 265 -24.85 2.42 -31.63
C LEU A 265 -26.14 3.26 -31.62
N ARG A 266 -27.24 2.67 -32.11
CA ARG A 266 -28.54 3.36 -32.27
C ARG A 266 -29.71 2.49 -31.82
N GLY A 267 -30.87 3.12 -31.63
CA GLY A 267 -32.13 2.44 -31.34
C GLY A 267 -32.04 1.54 -30.10
N ALA A 268 -32.44 0.27 -30.24
CA ALA A 268 -32.44 -0.67 -29.13
C ALA A 268 -31.04 -0.87 -28.50
N PHE A 269 -29.96 -0.81 -29.30
CA PHE A 269 -28.59 -0.98 -28.79
C PHE A 269 -28.19 0.18 -27.87
N LEU A 270 -28.53 1.41 -28.28
CA LEU A 270 -28.33 2.62 -27.48
C LEU A 270 -29.16 2.59 -26.19
N ASN A 271 -30.43 2.19 -26.28
CA ASN A 271 -31.29 2.07 -25.10
C ASN A 271 -30.73 1.05 -24.09
N LYS A 272 -30.25 -0.11 -24.57
CA LYS A 272 -29.59 -1.11 -23.72
C LYS A 272 -28.33 -0.55 -23.08
N PHE A 273 -27.49 0.15 -23.85
CA PHE A 273 -26.28 0.81 -23.33
C PHE A 273 -26.59 1.79 -22.19
N LEU A 274 -27.50 2.74 -22.42
CA LEU A 274 -27.90 3.74 -21.44
C LEU A 274 -28.62 3.13 -20.22
N SER A 275 -29.40 2.06 -20.42
CA SER A 275 -30.10 1.36 -19.32
C SER A 275 -29.16 0.71 -18.29
N LYS A 276 -27.93 0.41 -18.68
CA LYS A 276 -26.91 -0.17 -17.79
C LYS A 276 -26.12 0.88 -17.01
N ALA A 277 -26.31 2.16 -17.32
CA ALA A 277 -25.74 3.26 -16.55
C ALA A 277 -26.51 3.43 -15.23
N LYS A 278 -25.83 3.21 -14.11
CA LYS A 278 -26.37 3.52 -12.78
C LYS A 278 -26.28 5.02 -12.55
N GLU A 279 -27.37 5.63 -12.10
CA GLU A 279 -27.48 7.09 -11.87
C GLU A 279 -27.07 7.94 -13.09
N LYS A 280 -27.08 7.35 -14.30
CA LYS A 280 -26.61 7.95 -15.55
C LYS A 280 -25.13 8.40 -15.57
N ASN A 281 -24.30 7.95 -14.62
CA ASN A 281 -22.90 8.37 -14.54
C ASN A 281 -21.86 7.23 -14.58
N ARG A 282 -22.27 5.97 -14.37
CA ARG A 282 -21.31 4.86 -14.29
C ARG A 282 -21.89 3.52 -14.73
N TRP A 283 -21.04 2.68 -15.32
CA TRP A 283 -21.34 1.29 -15.65
C TRP A 283 -20.71 0.38 -14.59
N GLU A 284 -21.44 0.18 -13.50
CA GLU A 284 -20.94 -0.41 -12.26
C GLU A 284 -21.38 -1.87 -12.04
N GLU A 285 -20.42 -2.73 -11.71
CA GLU A 285 -20.58 -4.07 -11.14
C GLU A 285 -20.23 -4.05 -9.63
N PRO A 286 -21.00 -4.72 -8.76
CA PRO A 286 -20.74 -4.73 -7.31
C PRO A 286 -19.35 -5.29 -6.97
N GLY A 287 -18.60 -4.58 -6.13
CA GLY A 287 -17.28 -5.03 -5.63
C GLY A 287 -16.14 -4.97 -6.66
N GLN A 288 -16.37 -4.41 -7.85
CA GLN A 288 -15.40 -4.40 -8.96
C GLN A 288 -14.94 -2.98 -9.30
N ARG A 289 -14.52 -2.19 -8.30
CA ARG A 289 -14.21 -0.74 -8.44
C ARG A 289 -13.36 -0.40 -9.67
N LEU A 290 -12.29 -1.16 -9.90
CA LEU A 290 -11.38 -0.92 -11.03
C LEU A 290 -12.02 -1.21 -12.40
N TYR A 291 -12.77 -2.31 -12.51
CA TYR A 291 -13.47 -2.64 -13.75
C TYR A 291 -14.61 -1.66 -14.04
N ASN A 292 -15.17 -1.04 -12.99
CA ASN A 292 -16.19 0.00 -13.12
C ASN A 292 -15.61 1.29 -13.70
N VAL A 293 -14.38 1.65 -13.32
CA VAL A 293 -13.65 2.76 -13.94
C VAL A 293 -13.46 2.47 -15.42
N GLU A 294 -12.88 1.32 -15.75
CA GLU A 294 -12.61 0.94 -17.14
C GLU A 294 -13.89 0.87 -18.00
N ALA A 295 -14.96 0.25 -17.49
CA ALA A 295 -16.27 0.20 -18.16
C ALA A 295 -16.83 1.60 -18.41
N SER A 296 -16.79 2.46 -17.40
CA SER A 296 -17.30 3.83 -17.51
C SER A 296 -16.44 4.68 -18.44
N SER A 297 -15.14 4.38 -18.58
CA SER A 297 -14.26 5.00 -19.56
C SER A 297 -14.60 4.59 -20.99
N TYR A 298 -14.86 3.30 -21.26
CA TYR A 298 -15.39 2.86 -22.55
C TYR A 298 -16.73 3.53 -22.86
N ALA A 299 -17.61 3.63 -21.85
CA ALA A 299 -18.89 4.29 -22.02
C ALA A 299 -18.74 5.78 -22.30
N LEU A 300 -17.82 6.48 -21.64
CA LEU A 300 -17.51 7.88 -21.93
C LEU A 300 -17.03 8.04 -23.38
N LEU A 301 -16.09 7.22 -23.84
CA LEU A 301 -15.63 7.25 -25.23
C LEU A 301 -16.78 6.98 -26.22
N ALA A 302 -17.70 6.06 -25.91
CA ALA A 302 -18.87 5.82 -26.72
C ALA A 302 -19.80 7.04 -26.78
N LEU A 303 -20.05 7.72 -25.65
CA LEU A 303 -20.86 8.93 -25.58
C LEU A 303 -20.24 10.10 -26.36
N LEU A 304 -18.91 10.26 -26.29
CA LEU A 304 -18.17 11.28 -27.05
C LEU A 304 -18.31 11.04 -28.57
N LEU A 305 -18.16 9.79 -29.02
CA LEU A 305 -18.39 9.43 -30.43
C LEU A 305 -19.84 9.66 -30.87
N LEU A 306 -20.81 9.42 -29.99
CA LEU A 306 -22.22 9.73 -30.22
C LEU A 306 -22.54 11.24 -30.19
N ARG A 307 -21.60 12.07 -29.71
CA ARG A 307 -21.78 13.51 -29.44
C ARG A 307 -22.92 13.80 -28.46
N ASP A 308 -23.15 12.89 -27.51
CA ASP A 308 -24.12 13.08 -26.43
C ASP A 308 -23.48 13.84 -25.26
N PHE A 309 -23.29 15.15 -25.46
CA PHE A 309 -22.62 16.03 -24.49
C PHE A 309 -23.48 16.32 -23.25
N ASP A 310 -24.77 15.99 -23.25
CA ASP A 310 -25.64 16.13 -22.07
C ASP A 310 -25.36 15.01 -21.04
N SER A 311 -25.07 13.79 -21.53
CA SER A 311 -24.78 12.63 -20.68
C SER A 311 -23.32 12.55 -20.22
N VAL A 312 -22.39 13.28 -20.86
CA VAL A 312 -20.95 13.22 -20.61
C VAL A 312 -20.51 13.78 -19.24
N PRO A 313 -20.95 14.99 -18.80
CA PRO A 313 -20.42 15.62 -17.58
C PRO A 313 -20.59 14.79 -16.31
N PRO A 314 -21.74 14.12 -16.06
CA PRO A 314 -21.88 13.23 -14.91
C PRO A 314 -20.88 12.07 -14.91
N VAL A 315 -20.57 11.50 -16.08
CA VAL A 315 -19.62 10.38 -16.23
C VAL A 315 -18.19 10.85 -15.95
N VAL A 316 -17.80 11.98 -16.54
CA VAL A 316 -16.48 12.60 -16.30
C VAL A 316 -16.29 12.92 -14.82
N ARG A 317 -17.30 13.51 -14.17
CA ARG A 317 -17.28 13.80 -12.73
C ARG A 317 -17.02 12.54 -11.91
N TRP A 318 -17.78 11.48 -12.18
CA TRP A 318 -17.63 10.23 -11.46
C TRP A 318 -16.22 9.63 -11.66
N LEU A 319 -15.71 9.60 -12.90
CA LEU A 319 -14.35 9.13 -13.21
C LEU A 319 -13.28 9.96 -12.51
N ASN A 320 -13.44 11.28 -12.43
CA ASN A 320 -12.49 12.14 -11.70
C ASN A 320 -12.46 11.82 -10.20
N GLU A 321 -13.61 11.52 -9.62
CA GLU A 321 -13.75 11.19 -8.20
C GLU A 321 -13.28 9.77 -7.84
N GLN A 322 -13.05 8.90 -8.84
CA GLN A 322 -12.50 7.56 -8.61
C GLN A 322 -10.97 7.52 -8.48
N ARG A 323 -10.26 8.61 -8.79
CA ARG A 323 -8.79 8.66 -8.82
C ARG A 323 -8.18 8.31 -7.46
N TYR A 324 -7.07 7.56 -7.49
CA TYR A 324 -6.25 7.30 -6.31
C TYR A 324 -5.12 8.34 -6.18
N TYR A 325 -4.44 8.38 -5.03
CA TYR A 325 -3.28 9.25 -4.84
C TYR A 325 -2.20 8.95 -5.90
N GLY A 326 -1.69 9.97 -6.58
CA GLY A 326 -0.75 9.82 -7.71
C GLY A 326 -1.42 9.85 -9.09
N GLY A 327 -2.73 10.04 -9.16
CA GLY A 327 -3.45 10.21 -10.41
C GLY A 327 -3.85 8.90 -11.11
N GLY A 328 -3.19 7.77 -10.84
CA GLY A 328 -3.62 6.46 -11.34
C GLY A 328 -4.93 5.96 -10.73
N TYR A 329 -5.53 4.93 -11.36
CA TYR A 329 -6.77 4.31 -10.87
C TYR A 329 -6.54 3.01 -10.10
N GLY A 330 -5.32 2.46 -10.13
CA GLY A 330 -4.96 1.20 -9.46
C GLY A 330 -4.81 0.01 -10.40
N SER A 331 -5.24 0.10 -11.67
CA SER A 331 -4.90 -0.89 -12.69
C SER A 331 -4.46 -0.32 -14.02
N THR A 332 -3.75 -1.13 -14.82
CA THR A 332 -3.24 -0.72 -16.14
C THR A 332 -4.40 -0.33 -17.04
N GLN A 333 -5.45 -1.15 -17.17
CA GLN A 333 -6.58 -0.82 -18.05
C GLN A 333 -7.45 0.29 -17.50
N ALA A 334 -7.71 0.35 -16.20
CA ALA A 334 -8.49 1.45 -15.62
C ALA A 334 -7.73 2.78 -15.79
N THR A 335 -6.41 2.77 -15.63
CA THR A 335 -5.56 3.95 -15.85
C THR A 335 -5.45 4.31 -17.31
N PHE A 336 -5.22 3.34 -18.17
CA PHE A 336 -5.17 3.51 -19.62
C PHE A 336 -6.48 4.07 -20.18
N MET A 337 -7.59 3.37 -19.95
CA MET A 337 -8.90 3.77 -20.47
C MET A 337 -9.41 5.03 -19.79
N GLY A 338 -9.19 5.18 -18.48
CA GLY A 338 -9.51 6.40 -17.73
C GLY A 338 -8.81 7.62 -18.32
N PHE A 339 -7.50 7.51 -18.54
CA PHE A 339 -6.73 8.58 -19.14
C PHE A 339 -7.15 8.82 -20.60
N GLN A 340 -7.27 7.77 -21.42
CA GLN A 340 -7.71 7.91 -22.82
C GLN A 340 -9.07 8.62 -22.91
N ALA A 341 -10.04 8.22 -22.10
CA ALA A 341 -11.39 8.78 -22.13
C ALA A 341 -11.43 10.23 -21.65
N LEU A 342 -10.69 10.57 -20.59
CA LEU A 342 -10.61 11.93 -20.09
C LEU A 342 -9.82 12.85 -21.03
N ALA A 343 -8.73 12.35 -21.64
CA ALA A 343 -7.98 13.07 -22.66
C ALA A 343 -8.82 13.35 -23.90
N GLN A 344 -9.59 12.36 -24.36
CA GLN A 344 -10.52 12.52 -25.48
C GLN A 344 -11.63 13.53 -25.14
N TYR A 345 -12.22 13.44 -23.94
CA TYR A 345 -13.20 14.43 -23.48
C TYR A 345 -12.64 15.86 -23.49
N GLN A 346 -11.43 16.05 -22.98
CA GLN A 346 -10.77 17.36 -23.00
C GLN A 346 -10.49 17.83 -24.43
N THR A 347 -10.30 16.92 -25.39
CA THR A 347 -10.10 17.28 -26.81
C THR A 347 -11.42 17.66 -27.48
N ASP A 348 -12.49 16.90 -27.24
CA ASP A 348 -13.78 17.08 -27.90
C ASP A 348 -14.63 18.21 -27.28
N VAL A 349 -14.43 18.51 -25.99
CA VAL A 349 -15.17 19.54 -25.23
C VAL A 349 -14.19 20.58 -24.68
N PRO A 350 -13.85 21.61 -25.48
CA PRO A 350 -12.84 22.60 -25.11
C PRO A 350 -13.31 23.68 -24.13
N ASP A 351 -14.49 23.54 -23.52
CA ASP A 351 -15.06 24.49 -22.54
C ASP A 351 -14.13 24.73 -21.34
N HIS A 352 -13.19 23.82 -21.09
CA HIS A 352 -12.12 23.96 -20.11
C HIS A 352 -11.24 25.22 -20.31
N LYS A 353 -11.22 25.82 -21.52
CA LYS A 353 -10.48 27.06 -21.80
C LYS A 353 -11.06 28.28 -21.09
N ASP A 354 -12.34 28.25 -20.70
CA ASP A 354 -13.00 29.30 -19.94
C ASP A 354 -12.72 29.21 -18.43
N LEU A 355 -11.82 28.31 -18.00
CA LEU A 355 -11.47 28.12 -16.61
C LEU A 355 -10.96 29.42 -15.97
N ASN A 356 -11.73 29.95 -15.04
CA ASN A 356 -11.38 31.06 -14.18
C ASN A 356 -12.15 30.90 -12.87
N MET A 357 -11.53 30.16 -11.95
CA MET A 357 -12.12 29.75 -10.68
C MET A 357 -11.31 30.29 -9.51
N VAL A 358 -12.00 30.81 -8.50
CA VAL A 358 -11.41 31.17 -7.22
C VAL A 358 -11.89 30.17 -6.18
N VAL A 359 -10.96 29.47 -5.57
CA VAL A 359 -11.22 28.47 -4.53
C VAL A 359 -10.73 29.03 -3.20
N SER A 360 -11.64 29.14 -2.23
CA SER A 360 -11.37 29.61 -0.87
C SER A 360 -11.50 28.43 0.09
N ILE A 361 -10.41 28.08 0.78
CA ILE A 361 -10.32 26.98 1.73
C ILE A 361 -10.32 27.57 3.14
N GLN A 362 -11.30 27.23 3.95
CA GLN A 362 -11.42 27.68 5.33
C GLN A 362 -11.13 26.53 6.28
N LEU A 363 -9.89 26.49 6.78
CA LEU A 363 -9.45 25.55 7.80
C LEU A 363 -9.75 26.11 9.20
N PRO A 364 -10.35 25.33 10.13
CA PRO A 364 -10.56 25.78 11.51
C PRO A 364 -9.26 26.17 12.22
N SER A 365 -8.16 25.46 11.96
CA SER A 365 -6.84 25.76 12.53
C SER A 365 -6.17 27.04 12.00
N ARG A 366 -6.73 27.70 10.98
CA ARG A 366 -6.16 28.94 10.39
C ARG A 366 -7.10 30.12 10.58
N SER A 367 -6.52 31.28 10.91
CA SER A 367 -7.27 32.52 11.15
C SER A 367 -7.88 33.14 9.89
N SER A 368 -7.37 32.79 8.70
CA SER A 368 -7.83 33.35 7.42
C SER A 368 -7.99 32.26 6.36
N PRO A 369 -8.96 32.43 5.44
CA PRO A 369 -9.14 31.50 4.33
C PRO A 369 -7.98 31.60 3.36
N VAL A 370 -7.51 30.44 2.90
CA VAL A 370 -6.55 30.37 1.80
C VAL A 370 -7.29 30.51 0.49
N LYS A 371 -6.86 31.43 -0.38
CA LYS A 371 -7.49 31.65 -1.68
C LYS A 371 -6.53 31.28 -2.80
N HIS A 372 -6.98 30.37 -3.66
CA HIS A 372 -6.27 29.96 -4.87
C HIS A 372 -7.09 30.36 -6.09
N ARG A 373 -6.47 31.10 -7.02
CA ARG A 373 -7.06 31.37 -8.33
C ARG A 373 -6.49 30.39 -9.34
N ILE A 374 -7.39 29.68 -10.02
CA ILE A 374 -7.08 28.73 -11.08
C ILE A 374 -7.58 29.34 -12.38
N VAL A 375 -6.65 29.54 -13.30
CA VAL A 375 -6.93 29.93 -14.69
C VAL A 375 -6.37 28.88 -15.63
N TRP A 376 -6.90 28.80 -16.85
CA TRP A 376 -6.50 27.80 -17.85
C TRP A 376 -4.97 27.65 -18.03
N ASP A 377 -4.24 28.75 -18.13
CA ASP A 377 -2.77 28.76 -18.30
C ASP A 377 -2.04 28.06 -17.15
N SER A 378 -2.63 28.09 -15.96
CA SER A 378 -2.11 27.48 -14.73
C SER A 378 -2.92 26.26 -14.26
N ALA A 379 -3.76 25.70 -15.13
CA ALA A 379 -4.68 24.61 -14.79
C ALA A 379 -3.94 23.33 -14.41
N SER A 380 -2.78 23.08 -15.04
CA SER A 380 -1.93 21.93 -14.76
C SER A 380 -1.14 22.05 -13.46
N LEU A 381 -0.92 23.27 -12.96
CA LEU A 381 -0.17 23.51 -11.74
C LEU A 381 -0.91 22.98 -10.51
N LEU A 382 -0.31 21.98 -9.86
CA LEU A 382 -0.76 21.46 -8.57
C LEU A 382 -0.53 22.50 -7.48
N ARG A 383 -1.60 22.93 -6.82
CA ARG A 383 -1.54 23.78 -5.61
C ARG A 383 -1.80 22.90 -4.40
N SER A 384 -1.00 23.07 -3.34
CA SER A 384 -1.10 22.25 -2.14
C SER A 384 -1.16 23.10 -0.87
N GLU A 385 -2.06 22.75 0.04
CA GLU A 385 -2.10 23.24 1.42
C GLU A 385 -1.94 22.08 2.38
N GLU A 386 -1.19 22.29 3.46
CA GLU A 386 -0.93 21.25 4.46
C GLU A 386 -1.46 21.66 5.84
N THR A 387 -1.96 20.68 6.58
CA THR A 387 -2.34 20.82 7.99
C THR A 387 -1.96 19.56 8.76
N LYS A 388 -1.51 19.74 10.01
CA LYS A 388 -1.19 18.64 10.94
C LYS A 388 -2.41 18.19 11.76
N GLU A 389 -3.55 18.85 11.58
CA GLU A 389 -4.78 18.56 12.31
C GLU A 389 -5.78 17.84 11.39
N ASN A 390 -6.32 16.70 11.84
CA ASN A 390 -7.44 16.03 11.19
C ASN A 390 -8.76 16.71 11.57
N GLN A 391 -9.13 17.71 10.79
CA GLN A 391 -10.31 18.53 11.02
C GLN A 391 -11.16 18.60 9.75
N GLY A 392 -12.48 18.66 9.92
CA GLY A 392 -13.37 19.01 8.81
C GLY A 392 -13.14 20.47 8.40
N PHE A 393 -13.31 20.77 7.12
CA PHE A 393 -13.12 22.12 6.60
C PHE A 393 -14.11 22.44 5.49
N SER A 394 -14.40 23.73 5.32
CA SER A 394 -15.28 24.20 4.26
C SER A 394 -14.49 24.77 3.10
N LEU A 395 -14.99 24.54 1.90
CA LEU A 395 -14.42 25.03 0.66
C LEU A 395 -15.49 25.75 -0.15
N THR A 396 -15.15 26.93 -0.67
CA THR A 396 -16.02 27.69 -1.57
C THR A 396 -15.32 27.90 -2.89
N ALA A 397 -15.89 27.37 -3.98
CA ALA A 397 -15.44 27.57 -5.35
C ALA A 397 -16.39 28.52 -6.08
N GLN A 398 -15.84 29.53 -6.76
CA GLN A 398 -16.60 30.56 -7.49
C GLN A 398 -15.97 30.81 -8.84
N GLY A 399 -16.79 31.06 -9.86
CA GLY A 399 -16.33 31.38 -11.21
C GLY A 399 -16.73 30.30 -12.22
N LYS A 400 -15.93 30.17 -13.28
CA LYS A 400 -16.24 29.31 -14.44
C LYS A 400 -15.25 28.16 -14.61
N GLY A 401 -15.73 27.11 -15.24
CA GLY A 401 -14.96 25.91 -15.56
C GLY A 401 -14.92 24.87 -14.44
N GLN A 402 -14.12 23.84 -14.63
CA GLN A 402 -14.02 22.68 -13.74
C GLN A 402 -12.65 22.59 -13.05
N GLY A 403 -12.64 22.10 -11.83
CA GLY A 403 -11.44 21.83 -11.04
C GLY A 403 -11.57 20.52 -10.27
N THR A 404 -10.46 20.04 -9.73
CA THR A 404 -10.41 18.84 -8.89
C THR A 404 -9.75 19.17 -7.57
N LEU A 405 -10.46 18.85 -6.49
CA LEU A 405 -9.97 18.87 -5.12
C LEU A 405 -9.62 17.44 -4.70
N SER A 406 -8.42 17.21 -4.18
CA SER A 406 -8.02 15.94 -3.58
C SER A 406 -7.49 16.17 -2.17
N VAL A 407 -8.07 15.48 -1.19
CA VAL A 407 -7.69 15.57 0.21
C VAL A 407 -7.08 14.25 0.62
N VAL A 408 -5.84 14.30 1.11
CA VAL A 408 -5.03 13.13 1.39
C VAL A 408 -4.57 13.21 2.83
N THR A 409 -5.08 12.35 3.69
CA THR A 409 -4.66 12.27 5.09
C THR A 409 -3.78 11.05 5.29
N THR A 410 -2.58 11.27 5.79
CA THR A 410 -1.60 10.22 6.12
C THR A 410 -1.41 10.14 7.63
N TYR A 411 -1.37 8.92 8.16
CA TYR A 411 -1.29 8.68 9.60
C TYR A 411 -0.73 7.29 9.93
N PHE A 412 -0.27 7.10 11.16
CA PHE A 412 0.12 5.79 11.66
C PHE A 412 -1.11 5.06 12.20
N ALA A 413 -1.43 3.91 11.61
CA ALA A 413 -2.55 3.07 12.03
C ALA A 413 -2.09 1.92 12.94
N LYS A 414 -2.92 1.57 13.92
CA LYS A 414 -2.83 0.38 14.77
C LYS A 414 -3.08 -0.86 13.91
N VAL A 415 -2.23 -1.86 14.10
CA VAL A 415 -2.49 -3.19 13.54
C VAL A 415 -3.48 -3.89 14.46
N LYS A 416 -4.68 -4.24 13.96
CA LYS A 416 -5.63 -5.06 14.74
C LYS A 416 -4.99 -6.44 14.97
N GLY A 417 -5.02 -6.92 16.22
CA GLY A 417 -4.18 -8.03 16.73
C GLY A 417 -4.27 -9.39 16.02
N LYS A 418 -5.24 -9.58 15.12
CA LYS A 418 -5.14 -10.58 14.05
C LYS A 418 -5.19 -9.80 12.75
N VAL A 419 -4.08 -9.72 12.03
CA VAL A 419 -4.09 -9.20 10.65
C VAL A 419 -5.00 -10.12 9.85
N THR A 420 -6.23 -9.70 9.60
CA THR A 420 -7.16 -10.46 8.77
C THR A 420 -6.64 -10.43 7.35
N CYS A 421 -5.92 -11.49 6.98
CA CYS A 421 -5.42 -11.65 5.64
C CYS A 421 -6.59 -11.79 4.67
N LYS A 422 -6.69 -10.85 3.74
CA LYS A 422 -7.74 -10.84 2.72
C LYS A 422 -7.20 -11.53 1.47
N LYS A 423 -7.80 -12.68 1.11
CA LYS A 423 -7.46 -13.47 -0.09
C LYS A 423 -6.03 -14.02 -0.15
N PHE A 424 -5.20 -13.84 0.86
CA PHE A 424 -3.86 -14.42 0.93
C PHE A 424 -3.69 -15.26 2.19
N ASP A 425 -2.97 -16.37 2.04
CA ASP A 425 -2.33 -17.08 3.14
C ASP A 425 -0.85 -16.73 3.10
N LEU A 426 -0.28 -16.37 4.24
CA LEU A 426 1.12 -15.98 4.38
C LEU A 426 1.65 -16.55 5.68
N ARG A 427 2.75 -17.30 5.59
CA ARG A 427 3.54 -17.76 6.73
C ARG A 427 4.95 -17.22 6.58
N VAL A 428 5.51 -16.72 7.67
CA VAL A 428 6.86 -16.18 7.71
C VAL A 428 7.62 -16.89 8.81
N ASN A 429 8.85 -17.29 8.54
CA ASN A 429 9.73 -17.89 9.52
C ASN A 429 11.14 -17.33 9.38
N ILE A 430 11.81 -17.14 10.51
CA ILE A 430 13.22 -16.76 10.55
C ILE A 430 13.97 -17.76 11.42
N LYS A 431 15.12 -18.22 10.93
CA LYS A 431 15.97 -19.19 11.64
C LYS A 431 17.43 -18.81 11.52
N THR A 432 18.23 -19.11 12.54
CA THR A 432 19.69 -18.94 12.49
C THR A 432 20.27 -19.82 11.38
N ALA A 433 21.19 -19.27 10.57
CA ALA A 433 21.86 -20.03 9.54
C ALA A 433 22.82 -21.06 10.16
N PRO A 434 22.96 -22.27 9.58
CA PRO A 434 23.96 -23.25 10.03
C PRO A 434 25.39 -22.67 9.97
N GLU A 435 26.28 -23.11 10.86
CA GLU A 435 27.69 -22.65 10.91
C GLU A 435 28.48 -22.89 9.62
N THR A 436 28.01 -23.79 8.75
CA THR A 436 28.62 -24.07 7.44
C THR A 436 28.44 -22.93 6.43
N VAL A 437 27.53 -22.00 6.68
CA VAL A 437 27.26 -20.86 5.79
C VAL A 437 28.32 -19.78 5.98
N LYS A 438 28.99 -19.40 4.89
CA LYS A 438 29.96 -18.30 4.92
C LYS A 438 29.26 -16.99 5.26
N LYS A 439 29.69 -16.38 6.37
CA LYS A 439 29.30 -15.01 6.74
C LYS A 439 30.19 -13.97 6.04
N PRO A 440 29.65 -12.82 5.61
CA PRO A 440 30.47 -11.67 5.21
C PRO A 440 31.42 -11.24 6.33
N GLN A 441 32.58 -10.64 5.99
CA GLN A 441 33.63 -10.30 6.96
C GLN A 441 33.12 -9.42 8.12
N ASP A 442 32.26 -8.44 7.82
CA ASP A 442 31.73 -7.50 8.82
C ASP A 442 30.42 -7.97 9.47
N ALA A 443 29.89 -9.14 9.07
CA ALA A 443 28.63 -9.66 9.60
C ALA A 443 28.85 -10.39 10.93
N LYS A 444 28.11 -9.97 11.96
CA LYS A 444 28.11 -10.57 13.30
C LYS A 444 27.39 -11.91 13.32
N SER A 445 26.27 -12.00 12.61
CA SER A 445 25.45 -13.22 12.49
C SER A 445 24.77 -13.29 11.11
N THR A 446 24.29 -14.47 10.75
CA THR A 446 23.49 -14.68 9.52
C THR A 446 22.27 -15.53 9.86
N MET A 447 21.12 -15.13 9.34
CA MET A 447 19.85 -15.82 9.50
C MET A 447 19.24 -16.10 8.12
N ILE A 448 18.31 -17.04 8.05
CA ILE A 448 17.55 -17.37 6.84
C ILE A 448 16.12 -16.92 7.10
N LEU A 449 15.68 -15.94 6.31
CA LEU A 449 14.29 -15.49 6.30
C LEU A 449 13.56 -16.27 5.21
N GLY A 450 12.54 -17.03 5.60
CA GLY A 450 11.65 -17.75 4.72
C GLY A 450 10.23 -17.21 4.80
N HIS A 451 9.53 -17.25 3.68
CA HIS A 451 8.10 -16.96 3.65
C HIS A 451 7.41 -17.84 2.62
N CYS A 452 6.23 -18.33 2.96
CA CYS A 452 5.37 -19.13 2.10
C CYS A 452 4.06 -18.40 1.90
N THR A 453 3.61 -18.28 0.66
CA THR A 453 2.37 -17.60 0.33
C THR A 453 1.53 -18.40 -0.64
N ARG A 454 0.21 -18.28 -0.50
CA ARG A 454 -0.78 -18.86 -1.40
C ARG A 454 -1.95 -17.90 -1.54
N TYR A 455 -2.48 -17.78 -2.74
CA TYR A 455 -3.67 -17.00 -2.98
C TYR A 455 -4.93 -17.85 -2.68
N LEU A 456 -5.93 -17.24 -2.06
CA LEU A 456 -7.19 -17.88 -1.64
C LEU A 456 -8.35 -17.52 -2.58
N GLY A 457 -8.07 -16.91 -3.73
CA GLY A 457 -9.06 -16.69 -4.78
C GLY A 457 -9.24 -17.89 -5.70
N ASP A 458 -10.12 -17.73 -6.68
CA ASP A 458 -10.49 -18.81 -7.62
C ASP A 458 -9.48 -18.99 -8.77
N GLU A 459 -8.58 -18.02 -8.95
CA GLU A 459 -7.53 -18.00 -9.98
C GLU A 459 -6.23 -17.44 -9.40
N ASP A 460 -5.08 -17.67 -10.03
CA ASP A 460 -3.77 -17.14 -9.57
C ASP A 460 -3.80 -15.59 -9.43
N ALA A 461 -3.16 -15.06 -8.38
CA ALA A 461 -2.97 -13.62 -8.22
C ALA A 461 -1.75 -13.16 -9.02
N THR A 462 -1.97 -12.44 -10.12
CA THR A 462 -0.91 -11.94 -10.99
C THR A 462 -0.30 -10.64 -10.46
N MET A 463 1.00 -10.45 -10.70
CA MET A 463 1.78 -9.30 -10.26
C MET A 463 1.59 -8.98 -8.76
N SER A 464 2.01 -9.92 -7.93
CA SER A 464 1.96 -9.75 -6.46
C SER A 464 3.26 -9.14 -5.96
N ILE A 465 3.16 -8.25 -4.99
CA ILE A 465 4.32 -7.61 -4.36
C ILE A 465 4.47 -8.14 -2.94
N LEU A 466 5.71 -8.49 -2.61
CA LEU A 466 6.17 -8.74 -1.25
C LEU A 466 6.98 -7.54 -0.80
N ASP A 467 6.44 -6.78 0.14
CA ASP A 467 7.12 -5.68 0.82
C ASP A 467 7.64 -6.21 2.16
N ILE A 468 8.96 -6.38 2.23
CA ILE A 468 9.64 -6.98 3.38
C ILE A 468 10.43 -5.88 4.08
N SER A 469 10.00 -5.49 5.28
CA SER A 469 10.75 -4.57 6.12
C SER A 469 11.82 -5.34 6.90
N MET A 470 13.09 -5.03 6.64
CA MET A 470 14.19 -5.62 7.40
C MET A 470 14.18 -5.12 8.84
N MET A 471 14.61 -6.00 9.75
CA MET A 471 14.90 -5.64 11.14
C MET A 471 16.08 -4.69 11.20
N THR A 472 16.11 -3.81 12.22
CA THR A 472 17.19 -2.85 12.40
C THR A 472 18.55 -3.56 12.52
N GLY A 473 19.52 -3.13 11.71
CA GLY A 473 20.86 -3.73 11.67
C GLY A 473 21.01 -4.95 10.76
N PHE A 474 19.91 -5.40 10.13
CA PHE A 474 19.90 -6.50 9.16
C PHE A 474 19.83 -6.00 7.72
N VAL A 475 20.52 -6.71 6.82
CA VAL A 475 20.55 -6.45 5.39
C VAL A 475 20.39 -7.79 4.65
N PRO A 476 19.54 -7.88 3.61
CA PRO A 476 19.38 -9.11 2.86
C PRO A 476 20.61 -9.41 1.99
N ASP A 477 20.89 -10.70 1.80
CA ASP A 477 21.94 -11.19 0.91
C ASP A 477 21.53 -10.94 -0.55
N THR A 478 22.28 -10.09 -1.24
CA THR A 478 22.01 -9.76 -2.65
C THR A 478 22.31 -10.91 -3.60
N ASP A 479 23.21 -11.83 -3.25
CA ASP A 479 23.59 -12.96 -4.12
C ASP A 479 22.45 -13.98 -4.17
N ASP A 480 21.78 -14.24 -3.03
CA ASP A 480 20.57 -15.06 -2.99
C ASP A 480 19.44 -14.45 -3.82
N LEU A 481 19.22 -13.13 -3.69
CA LEU A 481 18.18 -12.42 -4.45
C LEU A 481 18.47 -12.39 -5.95
N ASN A 482 19.75 -12.23 -6.33
CA ASN A 482 20.19 -12.34 -7.72
C ASN A 482 19.96 -13.76 -8.26
N LEU A 483 20.24 -14.80 -7.48
CA LEU A 483 19.98 -16.18 -7.89
C LEU A 483 18.48 -16.45 -8.10
N LEU A 484 17.63 -15.95 -7.20
CA LEU A 484 16.17 -16.10 -7.30
C LEU A 484 15.55 -15.31 -8.46
N SER A 485 16.24 -14.28 -8.97
CA SER A 485 15.78 -13.43 -10.08
C SER A 485 16.39 -13.78 -11.45
N THR A 486 17.63 -14.29 -11.49
CA THR A 486 18.36 -14.60 -12.73
C THR A 486 18.61 -16.09 -12.95
N GLY A 487 18.33 -16.94 -11.96
CA GLY A 487 18.51 -18.39 -12.03
C GLY A 487 17.55 -19.09 -13.00
N VAL A 488 17.78 -20.39 -13.18
CA VAL A 488 16.97 -21.26 -14.06
C VAL A 488 15.52 -21.35 -13.59
N ASP A 489 15.33 -21.38 -12.26
CA ASP A 489 14.03 -21.29 -11.60
C ASP A 489 13.73 -19.83 -11.23
N ARG A 490 13.45 -19.00 -12.23
CA ARG A 490 13.06 -17.59 -12.02
C ARG A 490 11.74 -17.51 -11.27
N TYR A 491 11.81 -17.37 -9.95
CA TYR A 491 10.66 -17.12 -9.08
C TYR A 491 10.40 -15.63 -8.88
N ILE A 492 11.45 -14.81 -8.89
CA ILE A 492 11.37 -13.36 -8.67
C ILE A 492 11.48 -12.63 -10.02
N SER A 493 10.51 -11.79 -10.33
CA SER A 493 10.52 -10.96 -11.55
C SER A 493 11.57 -9.86 -11.45
N LYS A 494 11.61 -9.21 -10.27
CA LYS A 494 12.51 -8.10 -9.92
C LYS A 494 12.57 -7.97 -8.39
N TYR A 495 13.63 -7.38 -7.86
CA TYR A 495 13.64 -6.88 -6.49
C TYR A 495 14.24 -5.47 -6.42
N GLU A 496 13.81 -4.69 -5.44
CA GLU A 496 14.31 -3.35 -5.16
C GLU A 496 14.69 -3.24 -3.68
N LEU A 497 15.88 -2.68 -3.43
CA LEU A 497 16.32 -2.31 -2.10
C LEU A 497 16.22 -0.79 -1.99
N ASN A 498 15.31 -0.29 -1.16
CA ASN A 498 15.21 1.14 -0.94
C ASN A 498 16.37 1.60 -0.06
N LYS A 499 17.50 1.94 -0.68
CA LYS A 499 18.66 2.55 0.01
C LYS A 499 18.48 4.04 0.26
N ALA A 500 17.54 4.70 -0.45
CA ALA A 500 17.70 6.10 -0.79
C ALA A 500 17.16 7.06 0.29
N PHE A 501 15.93 6.90 0.82
CA PHE A 501 15.35 7.94 1.69
C PHE A 501 14.34 7.48 2.75
N SER A 502 14.00 6.20 2.86
CA SER A 502 13.19 5.71 3.97
C SER A 502 14.08 5.28 5.13
N ASN A 503 13.79 5.74 6.35
CA ASN A 503 14.35 5.20 7.61
C ASN A 503 14.07 3.68 7.81
N LYS A 504 13.54 3.00 6.79
CA LYS A 504 13.24 1.58 6.74
C LYS A 504 14.03 0.98 5.60
N ASN A 505 14.91 0.05 5.92
CA ASN A 505 15.62 -0.79 4.96
C ASN A 505 14.60 -1.82 4.42
N THR A 506 13.83 -1.46 3.40
CA THR A 506 12.80 -2.33 2.82
C THR A 506 13.30 -3.02 1.56
N LEU A 507 13.01 -4.31 1.48
CA LEU A 507 13.20 -5.14 0.30
C LEU A 507 11.83 -5.35 -0.34
N ILE A 508 11.66 -4.86 -1.57
CA ILE A 508 10.45 -5.07 -2.35
C ILE A 508 10.74 -6.14 -3.39
N ILE A 509 10.00 -7.24 -3.35
CA ILE A 509 10.10 -8.34 -4.31
C ILE A 509 8.84 -8.35 -5.18
N TYR A 510 9.03 -8.38 -6.49
CA TYR A 510 7.97 -8.46 -7.49
C TYR A 510 7.85 -9.90 -7.99
N LEU A 511 6.67 -10.49 -7.83
CA LEU A 511 6.35 -11.82 -8.31
C LEU A 511 5.40 -11.72 -9.50
N ASP A 512 5.68 -12.47 -10.57
CA ASP A 512 4.80 -12.50 -11.75
C ASP A 512 3.40 -13.03 -11.40
N LYS A 513 3.34 -13.99 -10.47
CA LYS A 513 2.09 -14.48 -9.87
C LYS A 513 2.32 -15.15 -8.52
N ILE A 514 1.25 -15.30 -7.76
CA ILE A 514 1.14 -16.22 -6.61
C ILE A 514 0.04 -17.21 -6.94
N SER A 515 0.36 -18.51 -6.83
CA SER A 515 -0.61 -19.54 -7.17
C SER A 515 -1.76 -19.64 -6.16
N HIS A 516 -2.97 -19.92 -6.67
CA HIS A 516 -4.12 -20.25 -5.84
C HIS A 516 -4.16 -21.73 -5.43
N SER A 517 -3.54 -22.61 -6.21
CA SER A 517 -3.62 -24.07 -6.06
C SER A 517 -2.44 -24.67 -5.29
N ARG A 518 -1.26 -24.03 -5.35
CA ARG A 518 -0.05 -24.47 -4.62
C ARG A 518 0.50 -23.34 -3.77
N GLU A 519 1.14 -23.72 -2.67
CA GLU A 519 1.89 -22.79 -1.86
C GLU A 519 3.27 -22.53 -2.47
N GLU A 520 3.68 -21.27 -2.52
CA GLU A 520 4.95 -20.84 -3.08
C GLU A 520 5.81 -20.25 -1.96
N CYS A 521 7.00 -20.83 -1.76
CA CYS A 521 7.92 -20.46 -0.69
C CYS A 521 9.21 -19.87 -1.23
N LEU A 522 9.67 -18.77 -0.65
CA LEU A 522 10.97 -18.17 -0.94
C LEU A 522 11.74 -18.03 0.37
N ALA A 523 13.04 -18.27 0.31
CA ALA A 523 13.94 -18.09 1.44
C ALA A 523 15.25 -17.49 0.96
N PHE A 524 15.79 -16.55 1.73
CA PHE A 524 17.08 -15.90 1.47
C PHE A 524 17.78 -15.56 2.78
N LYS A 525 19.09 -15.40 2.72
CA LYS A 525 19.89 -15.02 3.88
C LYS A 525 19.73 -13.53 4.21
N VAL A 526 19.79 -13.22 5.50
CA VAL A 526 19.88 -11.86 6.04
C VAL A 526 21.07 -11.79 6.99
N HIS A 527 21.89 -10.76 6.85
CA HIS A 527 23.13 -10.57 7.61
C HIS A 527 22.96 -9.45 8.63
N GLN A 528 23.41 -9.70 9.86
CA GLN A 528 23.41 -8.70 10.93
C GLN A 528 24.76 -7.98 10.98
N TYR A 529 24.77 -6.67 10.80
CA TYR A 529 25.99 -5.84 10.92
C TYR A 529 26.06 -5.09 12.26
N PHE A 530 24.90 -4.73 12.84
CA PHE A 530 24.81 -4.01 14.10
C PHE A 530 24.04 -4.82 15.14
N ASN A 531 24.52 -4.80 16.40
CA ASN A 531 23.75 -5.34 17.51
C ASN A 531 22.84 -4.23 18.00
N VAL A 532 21.54 -4.50 18.05
CA VAL A 532 20.53 -3.56 18.53
C VAL A 532 19.93 -4.18 19.78
N GLY A 533 19.92 -3.43 20.90
CA GLY A 533 19.43 -3.96 22.18
C GLY A 533 17.94 -4.34 22.12
N LEU A 534 17.12 -3.52 21.45
CA LEU A 534 15.71 -3.78 21.22
C LEU A 534 15.44 -3.85 19.70
N ILE A 535 15.54 -5.06 19.13
CA ILE A 535 15.25 -5.27 17.72
C ILE A 535 13.74 -5.17 17.51
N GLN A 536 13.30 -4.20 16.72
CA GLN A 536 11.90 -4.13 16.31
C GLN A 536 11.59 -5.27 15.32
N PRO A 537 10.41 -5.91 15.42
CA PRO A 537 10.01 -6.95 14.49
C PRO A 537 10.02 -6.49 13.04
N GLY A 538 10.46 -7.38 12.16
CA GLY A 538 10.29 -7.21 10.72
C GLY A 538 8.86 -7.57 10.32
N ALA A 539 8.43 -7.10 9.15
CA ALA A 539 7.12 -7.39 8.58
C ALA A 539 7.29 -7.86 7.13
N VAL A 540 6.57 -8.90 6.76
CA VAL A 540 6.36 -9.30 5.37
C VAL A 540 4.92 -8.95 5.04
N LYS A 541 4.74 -8.07 4.07
CA LYS A 541 3.42 -7.72 3.54
C LYS A 541 3.32 -8.24 2.10
N VAL A 542 2.36 -9.12 1.87
CA VAL A 542 1.94 -9.53 0.52
C VAL A 542 0.69 -8.75 0.12
N TYR A 543 0.65 -8.29 -1.12
CA TYR A 543 -0.56 -7.68 -1.69
C TYR A 543 -0.58 -7.86 -3.20
N SER A 544 -1.80 -7.94 -3.74
CA SER A 544 -2.01 -7.81 -5.18
C SER A 544 -1.77 -6.37 -5.57
N TYR A 545 -0.90 -6.11 -6.56
CA TYR A 545 -0.63 -4.75 -7.02
C TYR A 545 -1.91 -4.02 -7.46
N TYR A 546 -2.80 -4.78 -8.09
CA TYR A 546 -4.04 -4.28 -8.66
C TYR A 546 -5.20 -4.27 -7.67
N ASN A 547 -5.19 -5.12 -6.65
CA ASN A 547 -6.20 -5.09 -5.60
C ASN A 547 -5.54 -4.86 -4.24
N LEU A 548 -5.26 -3.59 -3.92
CA LEU A 548 -4.61 -3.21 -2.66
C LEU A 548 -5.44 -3.59 -1.41
N GLU A 549 -6.73 -3.89 -1.57
CA GLU A 549 -7.57 -4.43 -0.49
C GLU A 549 -7.24 -5.90 -0.19
N GLU A 550 -6.73 -6.65 -1.16
CA GLU A 550 -6.26 -8.03 -1.00
C GLU A 550 -4.80 -8.00 -0.52
N THR A 551 -4.65 -7.94 0.81
CA THR A 551 -3.35 -7.89 1.46
C THR A 551 -3.30 -8.78 2.69
N CYS A 552 -2.11 -9.24 3.02
CA CYS A 552 -1.80 -9.96 4.25
C CYS A 552 -0.44 -9.51 4.76
N THR A 553 -0.35 -9.21 6.05
CA THR A 553 0.89 -8.80 6.71
C THR A 553 1.16 -9.78 7.84
N GLN A 554 2.38 -10.30 7.90
CA GLN A 554 2.86 -11.12 9.00
C GLN A 554 4.15 -10.53 9.55
N PHE A 555 4.30 -10.55 10.87
CA PHE A 555 5.51 -10.10 11.54
C PHE A 555 6.45 -11.26 11.80
N TYR A 556 7.74 -10.97 11.91
CA TYR A 556 8.76 -11.95 12.24
C TYR A 556 9.83 -11.34 13.15
N HIS A 557 10.38 -12.18 14.03
CA HIS A 557 11.43 -11.80 14.96
C HIS A 557 12.30 -13.03 15.27
N PRO A 558 13.62 -12.89 15.55
CA PRO A 558 14.50 -14.04 15.76
C PRO A 558 14.15 -14.87 17.01
N GLU A 559 13.65 -14.18 18.04
CA GLU A 559 13.35 -14.78 19.35
C GLU A 559 11.84 -14.93 19.62
N LYS A 560 10.97 -14.27 18.84
CA LYS A 560 9.52 -14.25 19.10
C LYS A 560 8.77 -14.87 17.95
N GLU A 561 7.97 -15.90 18.22
CA GLU A 561 7.25 -16.66 17.19
C GLU A 561 6.24 -15.79 16.42
N ASP A 562 5.51 -14.91 17.10
CA ASP A 562 4.51 -14.01 16.47
C ASP A 562 5.11 -12.69 15.97
N GLY A 563 6.37 -12.41 16.32
CA GLY A 563 7.04 -11.15 16.05
C GLY A 563 6.30 -9.93 16.61
N MET A 564 5.46 -10.03 17.64
CA MET A 564 4.81 -8.87 18.23
C MET A 564 5.61 -8.29 19.40
N LEU A 565 5.35 -7.02 19.72
CA LEU A 565 5.88 -6.43 20.95
C LEU A 565 5.18 -7.08 22.15
N SER A 566 5.96 -7.44 23.16
CA SER A 566 5.44 -7.98 24.42
C SER A 566 4.58 -6.91 25.09
N LYS A 567 3.46 -7.31 25.70
CA LYS A 567 2.52 -6.38 26.32
C LYS A 567 2.01 -6.92 27.67
N LEU A 568 1.90 -6.04 28.66
CA LEU A 568 1.18 -6.28 29.90
C LEU A 568 -0.21 -5.71 29.74
N CYS A 569 -1.24 -6.55 29.69
CA CYS A 569 -2.63 -6.10 29.53
C CYS A 569 -3.42 -6.31 30.81
N HIS A 570 -3.97 -5.24 31.38
CA HIS A 570 -5.01 -5.30 32.38
C HIS A 570 -6.33 -4.83 31.77
N LYS A 571 -7.30 -5.74 31.64
CA LYS A 571 -8.57 -5.48 30.93
C LYS A 571 -8.29 -4.96 29.50
N GLU A 572 -8.69 -3.73 29.17
CA GLU A 572 -8.46 -3.09 27.86
C GLU A 572 -7.18 -2.26 27.77
N MET A 573 -6.51 -2.00 28.91
CA MET A 573 -5.26 -1.23 28.92
C MET A 573 -4.07 -2.17 28.77
N CYS A 574 -3.31 -1.99 27.69
CA CYS A 574 -2.06 -2.71 27.47
C CYS A 574 -0.88 -1.74 27.53
N ARG A 575 0.11 -2.04 28.38
CA ARG A 575 1.42 -1.38 28.42
C ARG A 575 2.42 -2.21 27.62
N CYS A 576 3.31 -1.55 26.89
CA CYS A 576 4.42 -2.22 26.21
C CYS A 576 5.38 -2.80 27.28
N ALA A 577 5.66 -4.10 27.22
CA ALA A 577 6.48 -4.82 28.19
C ALA A 577 7.94 -4.99 27.70
N GLU A 578 8.38 -4.14 26.78
CA GLU A 578 9.73 -4.16 26.19
C GLU A 578 10.76 -3.37 27.01
N GLU A 579 10.43 -3.01 28.25
CA GLU A 579 11.36 -2.30 29.12
C GLU A 579 12.54 -3.20 29.52
N ASN A 580 13.69 -2.58 29.75
CA ASN A 580 14.86 -3.29 30.26
C ASN A 580 14.54 -3.89 31.63
N CYS A 581 15.10 -5.07 31.91
CA CYS A 581 15.02 -5.66 33.23
C CYS A 581 15.84 -4.86 34.24
N PHE A 582 15.40 -4.84 35.50
CA PHE A 582 16.30 -4.50 36.59
C PHE A 582 17.49 -5.46 36.57
N MET A 583 18.69 -4.91 36.38
CA MET A 583 19.95 -5.65 36.52
C MET A 583 20.64 -5.13 37.77
N GLN A 584 20.61 -5.92 38.84
CA GLN A 584 21.45 -5.64 40.00
C GLN A 584 22.91 -5.67 39.51
N GLN A 585 23.62 -4.54 39.62
CA GLN A 585 25.05 -4.50 39.33
C GLN A 585 25.77 -5.37 40.37
N LEU A 586 25.99 -6.64 40.03
CA LEU A 586 26.61 -7.63 40.91
C LEU A 586 28.06 -7.27 41.30
N ASP A 587 28.70 -6.33 40.59
CA ASP A 587 30.12 -6.01 40.75
C ASP A 587 30.43 -4.73 41.56
N GLU A 588 29.44 -3.89 41.88
CA GLU A 588 29.67 -2.69 42.69
C GLU A 588 29.20 -2.92 44.13
N LYS A 589 30.10 -2.69 45.12
CA LYS A 589 29.73 -2.73 46.53
C LYS A 589 28.80 -1.56 46.83
N ILE A 590 27.49 -1.79 46.74
CA ILE A 590 26.45 -0.81 47.02
C ILE A 590 26.56 -0.38 48.49
N THR A 591 26.85 0.89 48.73
CA THR A 591 26.97 1.45 50.08
C THR A 591 25.60 1.86 50.64
N LEU A 592 25.54 2.16 51.94
CA LEU A 592 24.37 2.75 52.58
C LEU A 592 23.92 4.05 51.88
N ASN A 593 24.86 4.93 51.55
CA ASN A 593 24.55 6.20 50.89
C ASN A 593 24.00 5.99 49.48
N ASP A 594 24.54 5.02 48.73
CA ASP A 594 24.03 4.70 47.40
C ASP A 594 22.57 4.23 47.44
N ARG A 595 22.18 3.47 48.48
CA ARG A 595 20.78 3.07 48.68
C ARG A 595 19.89 4.26 49.04
N LEU A 596 20.35 5.15 49.91
CA LEU A 596 19.61 6.36 50.28
C LEU A 596 19.40 7.28 49.08
N ASP A 597 20.47 7.59 48.33
CA ASP A 597 20.40 8.43 47.15
C ASP A 597 19.47 7.81 46.09
N LYS A 598 19.64 6.51 45.81
CA LYS A 598 18.79 5.81 44.84
C LYS A 598 17.35 5.67 45.30
N ALA A 599 17.04 5.45 46.57
CA ALA A 599 15.65 5.36 47.05
C ALA A 599 14.94 6.73 47.12
N CYS A 600 15.70 7.82 47.01
CA CYS A 600 15.24 9.19 47.07
C CYS A 600 15.27 9.93 45.72
N GLU A 601 15.53 9.24 44.61
CA GLU A 601 15.45 9.85 43.30
C GLU A 601 14.03 10.37 43.00
N PRO A 602 13.90 11.51 42.28
CA PRO A 602 12.61 12.05 41.89
C PRO A 602 11.76 11.03 41.11
N GLY A 603 10.52 10.82 41.56
CA GLY A 603 9.57 9.89 40.95
C GLY A 603 9.47 8.52 41.63
N LEU A 604 10.41 8.18 42.52
CA LEU A 604 10.32 6.99 43.36
C LEU A 604 9.34 7.20 44.51
N ASP A 605 8.41 6.25 44.64
CA ASP A 605 7.19 6.42 45.41
C ASP A 605 7.23 5.62 46.72
N TYR A 606 7.46 4.32 46.63
CA TYR A 606 7.39 3.39 47.75
C TYR A 606 8.72 2.68 48.01
N VAL A 607 8.97 2.30 49.28
CA VAL A 607 10.07 1.41 49.68
C VAL A 607 9.53 0.40 50.68
N TYR A 608 9.58 -0.88 50.33
CA TYR A 608 9.00 -1.98 51.09
C TYR A 608 10.04 -3.07 51.38
N LYS A 609 9.89 -3.69 52.55
CA LYS A 609 10.42 -5.03 52.79
C LYS A 609 9.32 -6.04 52.45
N THR A 610 9.58 -6.93 51.52
CA THR A 610 8.62 -7.91 51.03
C THR A 610 9.11 -9.34 51.25
N LYS A 611 8.17 -10.27 51.35
CA LYS A 611 8.43 -11.72 51.36
C LYS A 611 7.74 -12.37 50.18
N LEU A 612 8.49 -13.15 49.38
CA LEU A 612 7.93 -13.91 48.28
C LEU A 612 7.19 -15.14 48.80
N VAL A 613 5.89 -15.26 48.48
CA VAL A 613 5.03 -16.36 48.95
C VAL A 613 4.66 -17.33 47.82
N GLN A 614 4.55 -16.83 46.59
CA GLN A 614 4.19 -17.64 45.43
C GLN A 614 4.74 -17.05 44.15
N VAL A 615 5.11 -17.92 43.20
CA VAL A 615 5.53 -17.56 41.84
C VAL A 615 4.61 -18.23 40.83
N GLU A 616 3.87 -17.45 40.06
CA GLU A 616 3.11 -17.90 38.90
C GLU A 616 3.86 -17.54 37.62
N ARG A 617 4.27 -18.55 36.85
CA ARG A 617 5.00 -18.36 35.60
C ARG A 617 4.04 -18.45 34.42
N ALA A 618 4.01 -17.44 33.56
CA ALA A 618 3.28 -17.46 32.30
C ALA A 618 4.23 -17.28 31.10
N ASP A 619 3.67 -17.32 29.88
CA ASP A 619 4.44 -17.22 28.63
C ASP A 619 4.93 -15.79 28.35
N ASP A 620 4.20 -14.77 28.82
CA ASP A 620 4.51 -13.36 28.57
C ASP A 620 5.18 -12.66 29.78
N PHE A 621 4.76 -13.01 30.99
CA PHE A 621 5.20 -12.40 32.24
C PHE A 621 5.16 -13.38 33.42
N ASP A 622 5.97 -13.14 34.44
CA ASP A 622 5.94 -13.84 35.72
C ASP A 622 5.24 -12.96 36.75
N GLU A 623 4.33 -13.56 37.52
CA GLU A 623 3.68 -12.91 38.66
C GLU A 623 4.26 -13.47 39.96
N TYR A 624 4.70 -12.56 40.83
CA TYR A 624 5.33 -12.83 42.11
C TYR A 624 4.40 -12.30 43.20
N LEU A 625 3.74 -13.18 43.94
CA LEU A 625 2.90 -12.78 45.06
C LEU A 625 3.78 -12.47 46.27
N MET A 626 3.90 -11.19 46.59
CA MET A 626 4.75 -10.68 47.67
C MET A 626 3.89 -10.21 48.84
N VAL A 627 4.23 -10.55 50.08
CA VAL A 627 3.61 -9.93 51.26
C VAL A 627 4.47 -8.77 51.71
N VAL A 628 3.88 -7.58 51.85
CA VAL A 628 4.58 -6.40 52.40
C VAL A 628 4.69 -6.57 53.91
N GLU A 629 5.87 -6.90 54.41
CA GLU A 629 6.10 -7.09 55.85
C GLU A 629 6.32 -5.75 56.58
N ASN A 630 7.05 -4.83 55.94
CA ASN A 630 7.35 -3.53 56.52
C ASN A 630 7.33 -2.43 55.44
N THR A 631 6.69 -1.31 55.78
CA THR A 631 6.61 -0.12 54.93
C THR A 631 7.68 0.87 55.39
N ILE A 632 8.79 0.96 54.67
CA ILE A 632 9.92 1.85 54.98
C ILE A 632 9.64 3.27 54.48
N LYS A 633 9.05 3.39 53.28
CA LYS A 633 8.53 4.63 52.70
C LYS A 633 7.15 4.32 52.10
N SER A 634 6.12 4.98 52.61
CA SER A 634 4.77 4.90 52.05
C SER A 634 4.73 5.65 50.72
N GLY A 635 4.28 4.98 49.66
CA GLY A 635 4.01 5.62 48.37
C GLY A 635 2.65 6.30 48.32
N SER A 636 2.26 6.72 47.13
CA SER A 636 0.93 7.26 46.81
C SER A 636 -0.21 6.23 47.00
N ASP A 637 0.15 4.96 47.20
CA ASP A 637 -0.69 3.83 47.50
C ASP A 637 -0.70 3.48 49.01
N GLU A 638 -1.90 3.38 49.59
CA GLU A 638 -2.11 2.97 50.98
C GLU A 638 -2.05 1.43 51.12
N VAL A 639 -0.89 0.82 50.90
CA VAL A 639 -0.69 -0.60 51.16
C VAL A 639 -0.55 -0.83 52.66
N GLN A 640 -1.44 -1.65 53.24
CA GLN A 640 -1.33 -2.06 54.64
C GLN A 640 -0.34 -3.21 54.79
N ALA A 641 0.56 -3.09 55.77
CA ALA A 641 1.48 -4.17 56.13
C ALA A 641 0.72 -5.48 56.43
N GLY A 642 1.21 -6.58 55.85
CA GLY A 642 0.61 -7.91 55.93
C GLY A 642 -0.29 -8.29 54.75
N GLN A 643 -0.64 -7.37 53.85
CA GLN A 643 -1.42 -7.72 52.66
C GLN A 643 -0.54 -8.28 51.53
N PRO A 644 -1.03 -9.28 50.77
CA PRO A 644 -0.36 -9.77 49.57
C PRO A 644 -0.53 -8.76 48.43
N ALA A 645 0.56 -8.48 47.74
CA ALA A 645 0.68 -7.59 46.60
C ALA A 645 1.33 -8.37 45.42
N PRO A 646 0.66 -8.49 44.27
CA PRO A 646 1.24 -9.12 43.10
C PRO A 646 2.25 -8.20 42.42
N PHE A 647 3.47 -8.69 42.18
CA PHE A 647 4.51 -8.04 41.40
C PHE A 647 4.69 -8.76 40.07
N ILE A 648 4.65 -8.03 38.96
CA ILE A 648 4.67 -8.58 37.61
C ILE A 648 5.99 -8.19 36.96
N SER A 649 6.77 -9.16 36.50
CA SER A 649 7.97 -8.90 35.68
C SER A 649 7.87 -9.58 34.32
N HIS A 650 8.53 -9.02 33.32
CA HIS A 650 8.62 -9.65 32.02
C HIS A 650 9.42 -10.97 32.08
N ILE A 651 9.06 -11.96 31.25
CA ILE A 651 9.72 -13.28 31.24
C ILE A 651 11.25 -13.20 31.01
N LYS A 652 11.73 -12.21 30.24
CA LYS A 652 13.17 -11.97 30.03
C LYS A 652 13.91 -11.58 31.32
N CYS A 653 13.20 -11.08 32.33
CA CYS A 653 13.79 -10.66 33.60
C CYS A 653 13.89 -11.82 34.60
N ARG A 654 13.31 -12.99 34.31
CA ARG A 654 13.35 -14.17 35.16
C ARG A 654 14.78 -14.55 35.58
N ASP A 655 15.70 -14.55 34.60
CA ASP A 655 17.11 -14.90 34.83
C ASP A 655 17.91 -13.78 35.51
N ALA A 656 17.49 -12.52 35.35
CA ALA A 656 18.13 -11.37 35.97
C ALA A 656 17.72 -11.23 37.45
N LEU A 657 16.43 -11.43 37.76
CA LEU A 657 15.86 -11.24 39.08
C LEU A 657 16.17 -12.41 40.04
N LYS A 658 16.19 -13.65 39.54
CA LYS A 658 16.50 -14.89 40.30
C LYS A 658 15.77 -14.99 41.66
N LEU A 659 14.51 -14.54 41.72
CA LEU A 659 13.72 -14.56 42.94
C LEU A 659 13.43 -16.00 43.41
N LYS A 660 13.56 -16.23 44.72
CA LYS A 660 13.42 -17.55 45.36
C LYS A 660 12.24 -17.54 46.32
N ASP A 661 11.43 -18.58 46.24
CA ASP A 661 10.26 -18.73 47.09
C ASP A 661 10.62 -18.73 48.58
N GLY A 662 9.80 -18.07 49.40
CA GLY A 662 10.00 -17.93 50.83
C GLY A 662 11.09 -16.94 51.28
N LYS A 663 11.84 -16.33 50.34
CA LYS A 663 12.90 -15.34 50.65
C LYS A 663 12.35 -13.92 50.76
N HIS A 664 13.13 -13.06 51.43
CA HIS A 664 12.80 -11.65 51.63
C HIS A 664 13.59 -10.75 50.70
N TYR A 665 12.99 -9.64 50.33
CA TYR A 665 13.56 -8.67 49.40
C TYR A 665 13.30 -7.24 49.87
N LEU A 666 14.30 -6.38 49.68
CA LEU A 666 14.13 -4.93 49.67
C LEU A 666 13.67 -4.52 48.27
N MET A 667 12.52 -3.85 48.19
CA MET A 667 11.95 -3.43 46.91
C MET A 667 11.51 -1.97 46.97
N TRP A 668 11.81 -1.21 45.92
CA TRP A 668 11.26 0.13 45.72
C TRP A 668 11.04 0.40 44.24
N GLY A 669 10.11 1.30 43.94
CA GLY A 669 9.70 1.58 42.57
C GLY A 669 9.08 2.96 42.38
N LEU A 670 8.71 3.23 41.14
CA LEU A 670 8.13 4.49 40.71
C LEU A 670 6.64 4.55 41.02
N SER A 671 6.07 5.77 41.09
CA SER A 671 4.63 5.97 41.27
C SER A 671 3.79 5.45 40.09
N SER A 672 4.44 5.11 38.97
CA SER A 672 3.83 4.53 37.77
C SER A 672 3.78 3.00 37.76
N ASP A 673 4.44 2.35 38.72
CA ASP A 673 4.52 0.88 38.80
C ASP A 673 3.21 0.22 39.28
N PRO A 674 2.43 0.82 40.21
CA PRO A 674 1.14 0.27 40.61
C PRO A 674 0.11 0.38 39.48
N VAL A 675 -0.41 -0.75 39.01
CA VAL A 675 -1.42 -0.88 37.94
C VAL A 675 -2.60 -1.69 38.45
N GLY A 676 -3.82 -1.14 38.29
CA GLY A 676 -5.06 -1.80 38.69
C GLY A 676 -5.99 -0.87 39.48
N GLU A 677 -7.15 -1.41 39.88
CA GLU A 677 -8.10 -0.73 40.75
C GLU A 677 -7.94 -1.25 42.19
N LYS A 678 -7.87 -0.34 43.17
CA LYS A 678 -7.84 -0.72 44.59
C LYS A 678 -9.05 -1.60 44.93
N PRO A 679 -8.87 -2.70 45.69
CA PRO A 679 -7.65 -3.10 46.42
C PRO A 679 -6.68 -4.00 45.62
N ASN A 680 -6.99 -4.37 44.38
CA ASN A 680 -6.22 -5.34 43.58
C ASN A 680 -5.15 -4.66 42.72
N THR A 681 -4.27 -3.90 43.36
CA THR A 681 -3.16 -3.22 42.67
C THR A 681 -1.99 -4.18 42.45
N SER A 682 -1.49 -4.27 41.22
CA SER A 682 -0.28 -5.02 40.87
C SER A 682 0.89 -4.10 40.61
N TYR A 683 2.12 -4.50 40.93
CA TYR A 683 3.32 -3.67 40.75
C TYR A 683 4.17 -4.20 39.60
N ILE A 684 4.52 -3.35 38.64
CA ILE A 684 5.42 -3.77 37.56
C ILE A 684 6.87 -3.68 38.04
N ILE A 685 7.64 -4.78 37.89
CA ILE A 685 9.09 -4.79 38.04
C ILE A 685 9.71 -4.40 36.69
N GLY A 686 10.12 -3.14 36.56
CA GLY A 686 10.78 -2.58 35.38
C GLY A 686 12.28 -2.34 35.59
N LYS A 687 12.88 -1.50 34.73
CA LYS A 687 14.31 -1.14 34.82
C LYS A 687 14.66 -0.32 36.08
N ASP A 688 13.70 0.48 36.54
CA ASP A 688 13.85 1.44 37.63
C ASP A 688 13.35 0.87 38.98
N THR A 689 12.80 -0.34 38.97
CA THR A 689 12.35 -1.04 40.17
C THR A 689 13.55 -1.73 40.81
N TRP A 690 13.91 -1.33 42.03
CA TRP A 690 14.98 -1.98 42.76
C TRP A 690 14.51 -3.27 43.40
N VAL A 691 15.32 -4.33 43.28
CA VAL A 691 15.05 -5.62 43.92
C VAL A 691 16.35 -6.17 44.49
N GLU A 692 16.44 -6.25 45.81
CA GLU A 692 17.66 -6.69 46.50
C GLU A 692 17.31 -7.75 47.54
N PHE A 693 18.09 -8.84 47.58
CA PHE A 693 17.88 -9.90 48.56
C PHE A 693 18.12 -9.38 49.99
N TRP A 694 17.15 -9.64 50.88
CA TRP A 694 17.20 -9.32 52.30
C TRP A 694 17.39 -10.64 53.10
N PRO A 695 18.59 -10.93 53.63
CA PRO A 695 18.81 -12.17 54.36
C PRO A 695 18.02 -12.22 55.69
N GLU A 696 17.58 -13.41 56.08
CA GLU A 696 16.95 -13.62 57.39
C GLU A 696 17.97 -13.57 58.53
N LYS A 697 17.49 -13.44 59.77
CA LYS A 697 18.36 -13.38 60.98
C LYS A 697 19.33 -14.55 61.10
N GLU A 698 18.95 -15.73 60.60
CA GLU A 698 19.81 -16.93 60.57
C GLU A 698 20.89 -16.80 59.50
N GLU A 699 20.54 -16.30 58.31
CA GLU A 699 21.48 -16.07 57.20
C GLU A 699 22.44 -14.91 57.48
N CYS A 700 22.04 -13.94 58.30
CA CYS A 700 22.92 -12.85 58.77
C CYS A 700 24.03 -13.33 59.72
N GLN A 701 23.99 -14.58 60.21
CA GLN A 701 25.08 -15.17 60.98
C GLN A 701 26.26 -15.62 60.10
N ASP A 702 26.02 -15.80 58.80
CA ASP A 702 27.08 -16.09 57.84
C ASP A 702 27.95 -14.84 57.64
N GLU A 703 29.28 -15.00 57.74
CA GLU A 703 30.24 -13.89 57.57
C GLU A 703 30.04 -13.12 56.25
N GLU A 704 29.54 -13.80 55.21
CA GLU A 704 29.25 -13.22 53.89
C GLU A 704 28.08 -12.23 53.92
N ASN A 705 27.08 -12.45 54.78
CA ASN A 705 25.86 -11.65 54.84
C ASN A 705 25.86 -10.63 55.98
N GLN A 706 26.74 -10.79 56.99
CA GLN A 706 26.71 -9.97 58.21
C GLN A 706 26.74 -8.47 57.89
N LYS A 707 27.68 -8.03 57.05
CA LYS A 707 27.78 -6.63 56.62
C LYS A 707 26.55 -6.17 55.84
N HIS A 708 26.03 -7.02 54.96
CA HIS A 708 24.86 -6.72 54.14
C HIS A 708 23.60 -6.51 55.00
N CYS A 709 23.42 -7.33 56.03
CA CYS A 709 22.32 -7.18 56.98
C CYS A 709 22.44 -5.90 57.82
N GLU A 710 23.65 -5.55 58.27
CA GLU A 710 23.91 -4.29 58.98
C GLU A 710 23.59 -3.07 58.10
N ASP A 711 24.04 -3.08 56.84
CA ASP A 711 23.80 -2.01 55.87
C ASP A 711 22.30 -1.85 55.55
N LEU A 712 21.57 -2.95 55.33
CA LEU A 712 20.12 -2.93 55.07
C LEU A 712 19.31 -2.45 56.29
N GLY A 713 19.71 -2.87 57.50
CA GLY A 713 19.10 -2.43 58.75
C GLY A 713 19.29 -0.92 58.96
N ALA A 714 20.52 -0.43 58.80
CA ALA A 714 20.84 0.99 58.90
C ALA A 714 20.12 1.82 57.83
N PHE A 715 19.98 1.31 56.61
CA PHE A 715 19.21 1.94 55.55
C PHE A 715 17.74 2.10 55.93
N ALA A 716 17.09 1.02 56.37
CA ALA A 716 15.68 1.06 56.74
C ALA A 716 15.43 2.01 57.92
N GLU A 717 16.29 1.99 58.94
CA GLU A 717 16.19 2.91 60.08
C GLU A 717 16.40 4.37 59.65
N SER A 718 17.43 4.64 58.85
CA SER A 718 17.71 5.99 58.34
C SER A 718 16.56 6.54 57.50
N MET A 719 15.99 5.74 56.61
CA MET A 719 14.85 6.14 55.78
C MET A 719 13.59 6.43 56.61
N VAL A 720 13.31 5.61 57.63
CA VAL A 720 12.14 5.82 58.50
C VAL A 720 12.31 7.06 59.38
N VAL A 721 13.53 7.33 59.87
CA VAL A 721 13.81 8.43 60.80
C VAL A 721 13.98 9.77 60.08
N PHE A 722 14.79 9.80 59.01
CA PHE A 722 15.18 11.03 58.33
C PHE A 722 14.40 11.29 57.03
N GLY A 723 13.83 10.25 56.44
CA GLY A 723 13.20 10.34 55.13
C GLY A 723 14.18 10.74 54.02
N CYS A 724 13.62 11.15 52.87
CA CYS A 724 14.42 11.69 51.78
C CYS A 724 14.72 13.18 52.01
N PRO A 725 15.96 13.65 51.76
CA PRO A 725 16.26 15.07 51.78
C PRO A 725 15.46 15.80 50.69
N ASN A 726 14.88 16.96 51.04
CA ASN A 726 14.12 17.82 50.12
C ASN A 726 14.97 18.48 49.03
#